data_AF-A0A455VR84-F1
#
_entry.id   AF-A0A455VR84-F1
#
_cell.length_a   1.000
_cell.length_b   1.000
_cell.length_c   1.000
_cell.angle_alpha   90.00
_cell.angle_beta   90.00
_cell.angle_gamma   90.00
#
_symmetry.space_group_name_H-M   'P 1'
#
loop_
_entity.id
_entity.type
_entity.pdbx_description
1 polymer ?
#
loop_
_entity_poly.entity_id
_entity_poly.type
_entity_poly.pdbx_seq_one_letter_code
_entity_poly.pdbx_strand_id
1 'polypeptide(L)'
;MLNRITVQLPVEGLLFWKLTGREAMSESFALTLTVLGTDARIDRSKLLGQPVTVTIPTQNLLTSRYVNGKITRVAVSAVELTGTRYAVYQLTVEPDLWPMKRDRNLRIFQGQTVPQIVKTLLDEHQVNVEDKLTGSYRVWDYCVQYQESSLDFISRLMELEGIAYHFSHEADKHTLVLTDAATQHQPFSGYEVIPYHQTPSGGSTDEEGISQWALEDSVTPGIYSLDDYDFRKPNAWLFQAQQNPASPKPGSIDVYDWPGRFVDKGHGEFYARIRQERWQVEHQQIQATATAAGIAPGHTFTLTNAPFFSDNGEYLVTAAGYHFEENRYASGEGETIHRTDFTVIPSAVVYRPAQSTAWPRTYGPQTAKVVGPKGESIWTDKYGRVKVKFHWDRLAKGDDTSSCWVRVSSAWAGQGYGGVQIPRVGDEVVVDFINGDPDRPIITGRVYNDASMPPWALPAAATQMGFMSRTKDGSVDNANALRFEDKAGAEQVWIQAERNMDTSVKNDETHSVGGARSHYVKKNELHRVEANQTQAVKGGTEILTGKGKLDAAVEQYVIASGTKLRLVSGESAIELNANGKINLIGKEFNFFVEGDGYITTGGKLHLNTSGTKPGTTAPGAGHKGDIDAAVQAYFSPDQAKKSAGAGVSGGSGKAAPAQNNSAASTGTDKTSEYDYSLQDMVDKQKNLKAKPQKWTRRGFVNASEEDIKKYANPDNYNTGTDKYQFLDLSSSSGVSETDMASFLKGKGVLEGQEKTYLDAAKKYNVSEVYLASHSALETGNGASELAKGVEVNGVKVYNMYGIGALDGNAVKTGSNYAYKMGWTSPEKAIDGGAKWISEKYINNADYAQNNLYKMRWNPASPGTHQYATDVNWAVAQTSNMKKMFDNFPGANLSYDIPKFK
;
A
#
# COMPACT_ATOMS: atom_id res chain seq x y z
N MET A 1 10.46 -38.15 64.90
CA MET A 1 10.00 -38.07 63.49
C MET A 1 9.39 -36.71 63.13
N LEU A 2 9.56 -35.64 63.94
CA LEU A 2 8.85 -34.36 63.75
C LEU A 2 9.48 -33.41 62.69
N ASN A 3 10.70 -33.66 62.21
CA ASN A 3 11.42 -32.76 61.28
C ASN A 3 11.67 -33.37 59.88
N ARG A 4 10.85 -34.33 59.44
CA ARG A 4 11.03 -34.99 58.13
C ARG A 4 10.07 -34.43 57.09
N ILE A 5 10.54 -34.16 55.87
CA ILE A 5 9.68 -33.83 54.73
C ILE A 5 8.78 -35.02 54.39
N THR A 6 7.48 -34.74 54.22
CA THR A 6 6.49 -35.75 53.85
C THR A 6 5.81 -35.38 52.53
N VAL A 7 5.16 -36.37 51.91
CA VAL A 7 4.45 -36.19 50.64
C VAL A 7 3.07 -36.82 50.74
N GLN A 8 2.05 -36.09 50.28
CA GLN A 8 0.69 -36.57 50.09
C GLN A 8 0.46 -36.82 48.60
N LEU A 9 0.11 -38.07 48.27
CA LEU A 9 -0.10 -38.57 46.91
C LEU A 9 -1.49 -39.22 46.81
N PRO A 10 -2.08 -39.36 45.60
CA PRO A 10 -3.36 -40.03 45.40
C PRO A 10 -3.28 -41.56 45.60
N VAL A 11 -2.08 -42.10 45.80
CA VAL A 11 -1.81 -43.52 46.07
C VAL A 11 -0.98 -43.64 47.35
N GLU A 12 -1.24 -44.69 48.12
CA GLU A 12 -0.49 -44.98 49.34
C GLU A 12 0.81 -45.75 49.05
N GLY A 13 1.71 -45.80 50.04
CA GLY A 13 2.93 -46.62 50.00
C GLY A 13 4.12 -45.99 49.28
N LEU A 14 4.02 -44.72 48.87
CA LEU A 14 5.13 -43.93 48.34
C LEU A 14 5.63 -42.94 49.38
N LEU A 15 6.94 -42.89 49.58
CA LEU A 15 7.58 -42.09 50.61
C LEU A 15 8.51 -41.04 50.00
N PHE A 16 8.54 -39.83 50.55
CA PHE A 16 9.44 -38.76 50.09
C PHE A 16 10.91 -39.19 50.18
N TRP A 17 11.68 -38.92 49.13
CA TRP A 17 13.14 -39.03 49.15
C TRP A 17 13.83 -37.74 48.70
N LYS A 18 13.47 -37.16 47.54
CA LYS A 18 14.10 -35.93 47.05
C LYS A 18 13.11 -34.96 46.41
N LEU A 19 13.35 -33.66 46.54
CA LEU A 19 12.74 -32.61 45.72
C LEU A 19 13.86 -31.76 45.12
N THR A 20 13.87 -31.67 43.79
CA THR A 20 14.79 -30.78 43.07
C THR A 20 14.07 -29.98 42.00
N GLY A 21 14.41 -28.71 41.83
CA GLY A 21 13.81 -27.85 40.80
C GLY A 21 13.82 -26.40 41.20
N ARG A 22 13.32 -25.53 40.32
CA ARG A 22 13.31 -24.08 40.50
C ARG A 22 11.90 -23.52 40.39
N GLU A 23 11.57 -22.63 41.31
CA GLU A 23 10.44 -21.71 41.24
C GLU A 23 10.98 -20.29 41.05
N ALA A 24 10.28 -19.47 40.27
CA ALA A 24 10.66 -18.07 40.07
C ALA A 24 9.44 -17.21 39.77
N MET A 25 9.57 -15.92 40.07
CA MET A 25 8.57 -14.93 39.68
C MET A 25 8.43 -14.91 38.16
N SER A 26 7.19 -14.84 37.71
CA SER A 26 6.77 -14.82 36.32
C SER A 26 7.19 -16.06 35.51
N GLU A 27 7.49 -17.17 36.18
CA GLU A 27 7.79 -18.45 35.57
C GLU A 27 6.84 -19.54 36.08
N SER A 28 6.43 -20.45 35.19
CA SER A 28 5.68 -21.64 35.59
C SER A 28 6.64 -22.70 36.13
N PHE A 29 6.50 -23.05 37.41
CA PHE A 29 7.41 -24.01 38.03
C PHE A 29 7.33 -25.41 37.40
N ALA A 30 8.45 -26.12 37.47
CA ALA A 30 8.54 -27.54 37.12
C ALA A 30 9.53 -28.20 38.07
N LEU A 31 8.99 -29.00 39.00
CA LEU A 31 9.77 -29.63 40.07
C LEU A 31 9.87 -31.13 39.83
N THR A 32 11.01 -31.70 40.20
CA THR A 32 11.26 -33.13 40.18
C THR A 32 11.15 -33.68 41.60
N LEU A 33 10.08 -34.42 41.84
CA LEU A 33 9.82 -35.10 43.10
C LEU A 33 10.17 -36.58 42.97
N THR A 34 11.12 -37.05 43.76
CA THR A 34 11.54 -38.45 43.80
C THR A 34 10.99 -39.12 45.06
N VAL A 35 10.20 -40.17 44.87
CA VAL A 35 9.58 -40.95 45.95
C VAL A 35 9.94 -42.43 45.84
N LEU A 36 9.98 -43.10 46.98
CA LEU A 36 10.37 -44.51 47.11
C LEU A 36 9.15 -45.37 47.41
N GLY A 37 9.02 -46.48 46.69
CA GLY A 37 8.03 -47.53 46.96
C GLY A 37 8.69 -48.88 47.14
N THR A 38 8.06 -49.74 47.93
CA THR A 38 8.44 -51.16 48.09
C THR A 38 7.77 -52.07 47.06
N ASP A 39 6.69 -51.62 46.41
CA ASP A 39 6.02 -52.32 45.31
C ASP A 39 6.18 -51.54 43.98
N ALA A 40 6.84 -52.15 43.00
CA ALA A 40 7.03 -51.56 41.67
C ALA A 40 5.77 -51.61 40.78
N ARG A 41 4.69 -52.28 41.23
CA ARG A 41 3.46 -52.52 40.44
C ARG A 41 2.36 -51.47 40.65
N ILE A 42 2.65 -50.37 41.36
CA ILE A 42 1.68 -49.27 41.50
C ILE A 42 1.22 -48.82 40.11
N ASP A 43 -0.10 -48.72 39.94
CA ASP A 43 -0.70 -48.23 38.71
C ASP A 43 -0.40 -46.74 38.52
N ARG A 44 0.63 -46.47 37.72
CA ARG A 44 1.16 -45.13 37.42
C ARG A 44 0.11 -44.22 36.78
N SER A 45 -0.90 -44.77 36.11
CA SER A 45 -1.96 -43.97 35.48
C SER A 45 -2.78 -43.20 36.52
N LYS A 46 -2.87 -43.72 37.76
CA LYS A 46 -3.56 -43.06 38.88
C LYS A 46 -2.80 -41.86 39.45
N LEU A 47 -1.53 -41.68 39.10
CA LEU A 47 -0.73 -40.52 39.52
C LEU A 47 -0.88 -39.35 38.53
N LEU A 48 -0.95 -39.63 37.23
CA LEU A 48 -0.96 -38.60 36.20
C LEU A 48 -2.20 -37.68 36.31
N GLY A 49 -1.97 -36.37 36.26
CA GLY A 49 -2.99 -35.32 36.39
C GLY A 49 -3.52 -35.11 37.80
N GLN A 50 -3.10 -35.91 38.78
CA GLN A 50 -3.54 -35.79 40.17
C GLN A 50 -2.69 -34.80 40.96
N PRO A 51 -3.25 -34.18 42.02
CA PRO A 51 -2.50 -33.30 42.90
C PRO A 51 -1.47 -34.07 43.74
N VAL A 52 -0.38 -33.39 44.07
CA VAL A 52 0.63 -33.82 45.04
C VAL A 52 0.99 -32.63 45.92
N THR A 53 1.13 -32.87 47.22
CA THR A 53 1.61 -31.87 48.17
C THR A 53 2.85 -32.41 48.86
N VAL A 54 3.94 -31.65 48.83
CA VAL A 54 5.11 -31.87 49.68
C VAL A 54 4.98 -30.96 50.89
N THR A 55 5.04 -31.55 52.09
CA THR A 55 5.00 -30.82 53.36
C THR A 55 6.41 -30.73 53.92
N ILE A 56 6.93 -29.50 53.98
CA ILE A 56 8.26 -29.17 54.48
C ILE A 56 8.10 -28.63 55.91
N PRO A 57 8.64 -29.33 56.93
CA PRO A 57 8.60 -28.84 58.30
C PRO A 57 9.44 -27.58 58.44
N THR A 58 8.98 -26.65 59.28
CA THR A 58 9.72 -25.43 59.64
C THR A 58 10.18 -25.54 61.10
N GLN A 59 11.11 -24.69 61.54
CA GLN A 59 11.49 -24.61 62.96
C GLN A 59 10.32 -24.27 63.90
N ASN A 60 9.24 -23.66 63.38
CA ASN A 60 8.03 -23.45 64.14
C ASN A 60 7.11 -24.67 64.01
N LEU A 61 6.96 -25.42 65.11
CA LEU A 61 6.14 -26.64 65.17
C LEU A 61 4.65 -26.42 64.83
N LEU A 62 4.17 -25.18 64.78
CA LEU A 62 2.79 -24.83 64.43
C LEU A 62 2.61 -24.47 62.96
N THR A 63 3.69 -24.29 62.19
CA THR A 63 3.62 -23.89 60.77
C THR A 63 4.45 -24.83 59.90
N SER A 64 3.89 -25.25 58.78
CA SER A 64 4.58 -26.03 57.76
C SER A 64 4.51 -25.30 56.43
N ARG A 65 5.55 -25.45 55.61
CA ARG A 65 5.54 -24.97 54.24
C ARG A 65 5.03 -26.07 53.32
N TYR A 66 4.21 -25.69 52.36
CA TYR A 66 3.71 -26.62 51.35
C TYR A 66 4.32 -26.30 49.98
N VAL A 67 4.46 -27.35 49.17
CA VAL A 67 4.66 -27.26 47.73
C VAL A 67 3.62 -28.15 47.09
N ASN A 68 2.56 -27.53 46.58
CA ASN A 68 1.44 -28.19 45.91
C ASN A 68 1.52 -28.02 44.39
N GLY A 69 1.19 -29.08 43.64
CA GLY A 69 1.08 -29.04 42.18
C GLY A 69 0.45 -30.29 41.59
N LYS A 70 0.49 -30.43 40.27
CA LYS A 70 -0.05 -31.57 39.50
C LYS A 70 1.07 -32.45 38.97
N ILE A 71 0.90 -33.77 39.05
CA ILE A 71 1.85 -34.73 38.49
C ILE A 71 1.62 -34.84 36.98
N THR A 72 2.55 -34.32 36.17
CA THR A 72 2.41 -34.32 34.70
C THR A 72 3.25 -35.39 34.00
N ARG A 73 4.21 -35.98 34.71
CA ARG A 73 5.03 -37.10 34.22
C ARG A 73 5.40 -38.02 35.36
N VAL A 74 5.43 -39.33 35.08
CA VAL A 74 5.89 -40.38 36.00
C VAL A 74 6.93 -41.23 35.29
N ALA A 75 8.13 -41.31 35.86
CA ALA A 75 9.17 -42.26 35.46
C ALA A 75 9.46 -43.21 36.62
N VAL A 76 9.72 -44.48 36.32
CA VAL A 76 10.00 -45.50 37.34
C VAL A 76 11.28 -46.24 36.98
N SER A 77 12.17 -46.38 37.95
CA SER A 77 13.38 -47.17 37.86
C SER A 77 13.51 -48.08 39.07
N ALA A 78 14.26 -49.18 38.92
CA ALA A 78 14.66 -50.00 40.06
C ALA A 78 16.04 -49.55 40.50
N VAL A 79 16.19 -49.21 41.77
CA VAL A 79 17.49 -48.84 42.36
C VAL A 79 17.73 -49.73 43.57
N GLU A 80 18.90 -50.36 43.59
CA GLU A 80 19.37 -51.10 44.76
C GLU A 80 20.04 -50.12 45.71
N LEU A 81 19.45 -49.96 46.89
CA LEU A 81 19.97 -49.10 47.95
C LEU A 81 20.28 -49.98 49.16
N THR A 82 21.56 -50.08 49.52
CA THR A 82 22.04 -50.83 50.71
C THR A 82 21.47 -52.25 50.80
N GLY A 83 21.46 -52.99 49.68
CA GLY A 83 20.98 -54.39 49.61
C GLY A 83 19.45 -54.56 49.56
N THR A 84 18.67 -53.46 49.54
CA THR A 84 17.22 -53.49 49.32
C THR A 84 16.88 -52.89 47.96
N ARG A 85 16.11 -53.60 47.14
CA ARG A 85 15.64 -53.13 45.85
C ARG A 85 14.40 -52.26 46.04
N TYR A 86 14.53 -50.95 45.81
CA TYR A 86 13.42 -50.00 45.80
C TYR A 86 12.91 -49.76 44.39
N ALA A 87 11.60 -49.50 44.28
CA ALA A 87 11.02 -48.84 43.12
C ALA A 87 11.12 -47.32 43.32
N VAL A 88 11.92 -46.65 42.50
CA VAL A 88 12.12 -45.20 42.54
C VAL A 88 11.21 -44.57 41.52
N TYR A 89 10.29 -43.73 41.99
CA TYR A 89 9.38 -42.96 41.16
C TYR A 89 9.87 -41.52 41.08
N GLN A 90 10.15 -41.07 39.87
CA GLN A 90 10.48 -39.67 39.58
C GLN A 90 9.25 -39.02 38.94
N LEU A 91 8.66 -38.07 39.66
CA LEU A 91 7.46 -37.33 39.30
C LEU A 91 7.87 -35.93 38.84
N THR A 92 7.33 -35.48 37.70
CA THR A 92 7.37 -34.05 37.34
C THR A 92 6.11 -33.39 37.87
N VAL A 93 6.29 -32.35 38.68
CA VAL A 93 5.23 -31.59 39.35
C VAL A 93 5.19 -30.19 38.73
N GLU A 94 4.06 -29.81 38.15
CA GLU A 94 3.82 -28.52 37.50
C GLU A 94 2.57 -27.84 38.08
N PRO A 95 2.41 -26.51 37.96
CA PRO A 95 1.17 -25.84 38.37
C PRO A 95 0.02 -26.18 37.42
N ASP A 96 -1.19 -25.72 37.77
CA ASP A 96 -2.40 -25.82 36.94
C ASP A 96 -2.27 -25.09 35.58
N LEU A 97 -1.17 -24.35 35.34
CA LEU A 97 -0.80 -23.83 34.02
C LEU A 97 -0.33 -24.91 33.03
N TRP A 98 -0.06 -26.13 33.48
CA TRP A 98 0.51 -27.19 32.63
C TRP A 98 -0.29 -27.50 31.33
N PRO A 99 -1.64 -27.40 31.27
CA PRO A 99 -2.39 -27.59 30.03
C PRO A 99 -2.14 -26.43 29.06
N MET A 100 -2.00 -25.20 29.58
CA MET A 100 -1.73 -23.98 28.80
C MET A 100 -0.35 -23.96 28.15
N LYS A 101 0.58 -24.80 28.63
CA LYS A 101 1.89 -25.04 27.97
C LYS A 101 1.78 -25.94 26.73
N ARG A 102 0.70 -26.73 26.66
CA ARG A 102 0.54 -27.85 25.71
C ARG A 102 -0.57 -27.60 24.70
N ASP A 103 -1.36 -26.56 24.89
CA ASP A 103 -2.34 -26.13 23.92
C ASP A 103 -1.72 -25.22 22.86
N ARG A 104 -2.51 -24.93 21.82
CA ARG A 104 -2.16 -23.99 20.77
C ARG A 104 -3.43 -23.49 20.13
N ASN A 105 -3.62 -22.18 20.06
CA ASN A 105 -4.89 -21.62 19.62
C ASN A 105 -4.76 -20.38 18.74
N LEU A 106 -5.90 -20.00 18.17
CA LEU A 106 -6.13 -18.84 17.31
C LEU A 106 -7.41 -18.16 17.77
N ARG A 107 -7.30 -17.01 18.45
CA ARG A 107 -8.43 -16.35 19.09
C ARG A 107 -8.27 -14.83 19.07
N ILE A 108 -9.39 -14.14 18.88
CA ILE A 108 -9.48 -12.68 18.90
C ILE A 108 -10.15 -12.23 20.19
N PHE A 109 -9.53 -11.28 20.88
CA PHE A 109 -10.07 -10.56 22.03
C PHE A 109 -10.27 -9.09 21.63
N GLN A 110 -11.44 -8.53 21.96
CA GLN A 110 -11.82 -7.17 21.60
C GLN A 110 -12.44 -6.46 22.80
N GLY A 111 -12.10 -5.19 22.97
CA GLY A 111 -12.69 -4.32 23.99
C GLY A 111 -12.40 -4.78 25.42
N GLN A 112 -11.24 -5.40 25.66
CA GLN A 112 -10.85 -5.95 26.95
C GLN A 112 -9.47 -5.44 27.39
N THR A 113 -9.23 -5.38 28.70
CA THR A 113 -7.90 -5.13 29.26
C THR A 113 -7.10 -6.42 29.32
N VAL A 114 -5.77 -6.34 29.38
CA VAL A 114 -4.92 -7.53 29.54
C VAL A 114 -5.29 -8.34 30.78
N PRO A 115 -5.50 -7.75 31.98
CA PRO A 115 -5.97 -8.53 33.14
C PRO A 115 -7.28 -9.29 32.89
N GLN A 116 -8.24 -8.73 32.13
CA GLN A 116 -9.47 -9.43 31.77
C GLN A 116 -9.20 -10.63 30.86
N ILE A 117 -8.32 -10.46 29.87
CA ILE A 117 -7.91 -11.54 28.95
C ILE A 117 -7.20 -12.65 29.72
N VAL A 118 -6.23 -12.29 30.57
CA VAL A 118 -5.45 -13.22 31.40
C VAL A 118 -6.38 -14.02 32.30
N LYS A 119 -7.28 -13.36 33.04
CA LYS A 119 -8.25 -14.03 33.91
C LYS A 119 -9.20 -14.95 33.14
N THR A 120 -9.69 -14.52 31.98
CA THR A 120 -10.55 -15.36 31.14
C THR A 120 -9.88 -16.69 30.80
N LEU A 121 -8.60 -16.66 30.40
CA LEU A 121 -7.86 -17.88 30.06
C LEU A 121 -7.50 -18.71 31.30
N LEU A 122 -7.11 -18.07 32.40
CA LEU A 122 -6.83 -18.78 33.65
C LEU A 122 -8.09 -19.49 34.19
N ASP A 123 -9.26 -18.85 34.11
CA ASP A 123 -10.56 -19.42 34.50
C ASP A 123 -10.97 -20.59 33.59
N GLU A 124 -10.80 -20.46 32.27
CA GLU A 124 -11.04 -21.54 31.30
C GLU A 124 -10.21 -22.81 31.60
N HIS A 125 -9.03 -22.63 32.22
CA HIS A 125 -8.14 -23.71 32.66
C HIS A 125 -8.23 -24.05 34.15
N GLN A 126 -9.19 -23.47 34.88
CA GLN A 126 -9.44 -23.73 36.31
C GLN A 126 -8.23 -23.44 37.22
N VAL A 127 -7.43 -22.43 36.85
CA VAL A 127 -6.30 -21.98 37.67
C VAL A 127 -6.84 -21.13 38.82
N ASN A 128 -6.41 -21.39 40.06
CA ASN A 128 -6.74 -20.51 41.19
C ASN A 128 -5.94 -19.22 41.05
N VAL A 129 -6.63 -18.06 41.06
CA VAL A 129 -5.99 -16.76 40.87
C VAL A 129 -6.32 -15.82 42.02
N GLU A 130 -5.30 -15.12 42.53
CA GLU A 130 -5.45 -13.96 43.40
C GLU A 130 -4.97 -12.72 42.63
N ASP A 131 -5.83 -11.69 42.56
CA ASP A 131 -5.50 -10.43 41.89
C ASP A 131 -5.11 -9.35 42.92
N LYS A 132 -3.83 -8.96 42.91
CA LYS A 132 -3.29 -7.83 43.70
C LYS A 132 -2.79 -6.70 42.81
N LEU A 133 -3.32 -6.57 41.59
CA LEU A 133 -2.97 -5.49 40.69
C LEU A 133 -3.53 -4.16 41.20
N THR A 134 -2.71 -3.12 41.14
CA THR A 134 -3.07 -1.75 41.59
C THR A 134 -3.10 -0.73 40.46
N GLY A 135 -2.50 -1.08 39.32
CA GLY A 135 -2.43 -0.23 38.14
C GLY A 135 -3.74 -0.14 37.36
N SER A 136 -3.80 0.88 36.50
CA SER A 136 -4.86 1.02 35.47
C SER A 136 -4.33 0.53 34.13
N TYR A 137 -5.07 -0.36 33.49
CA TYR A 137 -4.67 -1.00 32.23
C TYR A 137 -5.53 -0.51 31.07
N ARG A 138 -4.91 -0.35 29.91
CA ARG A 138 -5.64 0.10 28.71
C ARG A 138 -6.62 -0.96 28.22
N VAL A 139 -7.68 -0.49 27.58
CA VAL A 139 -8.58 -1.36 26.81
C VAL A 139 -7.97 -1.59 25.43
N TRP A 140 -7.78 -2.86 25.07
CA TRP A 140 -7.31 -3.25 23.74
C TRP A 140 -8.51 -3.35 22.80
N ASP A 141 -8.53 -2.51 21.76
CA ASP A 141 -9.55 -2.58 20.71
C ASP A 141 -9.52 -3.94 19.98
N TYR A 142 -8.32 -4.50 19.83
CA TYR A 142 -8.07 -5.75 19.12
C TYR A 142 -6.76 -6.38 19.61
N CYS A 143 -6.82 -7.63 20.05
CA CYS A 143 -5.66 -8.42 20.48
C CYS A 143 -5.86 -9.89 20.08
N VAL A 144 -4.86 -10.49 19.44
CA VAL A 144 -4.96 -11.80 18.81
C VAL A 144 -3.97 -12.76 19.46
N GLN A 145 -4.48 -13.89 19.95
CA GLN A 145 -3.68 -15.09 20.20
C GLN A 145 -3.44 -15.76 18.85
N TYR A 146 -2.19 -15.84 18.38
CA TYR A 146 -1.90 -16.30 17.02
C TYR A 146 -0.89 -17.44 16.96
N GLN A 147 -1.39 -18.66 16.78
CA GLN A 147 -0.60 -19.89 16.66
C GLN A 147 0.41 -20.10 17.80
N GLU A 148 0.06 -19.67 19.00
CA GLU A 148 0.86 -19.75 20.22
C GLU A 148 0.08 -20.51 21.30
N SER A 149 0.78 -20.99 22.32
CA SER A 149 0.12 -21.60 23.48
C SER A 149 -0.61 -20.55 24.30
N SER A 150 -1.58 -20.95 25.11
CA SER A 150 -2.29 -20.01 25.98
C SER A 150 -1.37 -19.45 27.06
N LEU A 151 -0.36 -20.20 27.50
CA LEU A 151 0.65 -19.68 28.42
C LEU A 151 1.53 -18.61 27.76
N ASP A 152 2.04 -18.85 26.55
CA ASP A 152 2.86 -17.87 25.84
C ASP A 152 2.06 -16.58 25.60
N PHE A 153 0.79 -16.72 25.21
CA PHE A 153 -0.10 -15.59 24.98
C PHE A 153 -0.28 -14.71 26.22
N ILE A 154 -0.63 -15.29 27.37
CA ILE A 154 -0.76 -14.48 28.60
C ILE A 154 0.59 -13.97 29.07
N SER A 155 1.68 -14.72 28.88
CA SER A 155 3.02 -14.34 29.33
C SER A 155 3.51 -13.10 28.59
N ARG A 156 3.47 -13.07 27.24
CA ARG A 156 3.89 -11.88 26.48
C ARG A 156 3.04 -10.64 26.77
N LEU A 157 1.76 -10.82 27.13
CA LEU A 157 0.89 -9.71 27.50
C LEU A 157 1.22 -9.18 28.89
N MET A 158 1.43 -10.07 29.86
CA MET A 158 1.91 -9.70 31.19
C MET A 158 3.30 -9.04 31.15
N GLU A 159 4.21 -9.54 30.31
CA GLU A 159 5.52 -8.96 30.03
C GLU A 159 5.46 -7.56 29.39
N LEU A 160 4.42 -7.27 28.61
CA LEU A 160 4.17 -5.96 28.02
C LEU A 160 3.60 -4.97 29.05
N GLU A 161 2.60 -5.40 29.80
CA GLU A 161 1.91 -4.56 30.79
C GLU A 161 2.65 -4.48 32.14
N GLY A 162 3.77 -5.19 32.28
CA GLY A 162 4.58 -5.21 33.50
C GLY A 162 3.95 -5.98 34.67
N ILE A 163 3.02 -6.89 34.37
CA ILE A 163 2.37 -7.75 35.35
C ILE A 163 3.30 -8.91 35.66
N ALA A 164 3.59 -9.12 36.94
CA ALA A 164 4.31 -10.29 37.41
C ALA A 164 3.36 -11.27 38.08
N TYR A 165 3.77 -12.53 38.19
CA TYR A 165 3.05 -13.51 39.00
C TYR A 165 3.99 -14.38 39.82
N HIS A 166 3.47 -15.02 40.86
CA HIS A 166 4.14 -16.09 41.60
C HIS A 166 3.10 -17.09 42.10
N PHE A 167 3.54 -18.18 42.73
CA PHE A 167 2.65 -19.18 43.31
C PHE A 167 2.71 -19.15 44.83
N SER A 168 1.53 -19.07 45.45
CA SER A 168 1.34 -19.32 46.88
C SER A 168 0.82 -20.74 47.06
N HIS A 169 1.45 -21.52 47.94
CA HIS A 169 1.11 -22.93 48.14
C HIS A 169 0.47 -23.14 49.51
N GLU A 170 -0.66 -23.82 49.49
CA GLU A 170 -1.40 -24.27 50.66
C GLU A 170 -1.43 -25.81 50.68
N ALA A 171 -1.99 -26.42 51.72
CA ALA A 171 -1.94 -27.87 51.91
C ALA A 171 -2.66 -28.65 50.80
N ASP A 172 -3.71 -28.07 50.21
CA ASP A 172 -4.60 -28.72 49.25
C ASP A 172 -4.65 -28.04 47.87
N LYS A 173 -4.03 -26.87 47.71
CA LYS A 173 -4.03 -26.09 46.46
C LYS A 173 -2.79 -25.22 46.32
N HIS A 174 -2.61 -24.67 45.13
CA HIS A 174 -1.70 -23.57 44.86
C HIS A 174 -2.47 -22.47 44.11
N THR A 175 -2.11 -21.22 44.38
CA THR A 175 -2.77 -20.03 43.85
C THR A 175 -1.76 -19.18 43.10
N LEU A 176 -2.07 -18.81 41.85
CA LEU A 176 -1.30 -17.85 41.07
C LEU A 176 -1.67 -16.44 41.53
N VAL A 177 -0.69 -15.69 42.03
CA VAL A 177 -0.88 -14.34 42.56
C VAL A 177 -0.35 -13.32 41.55
N LEU A 178 -1.22 -12.46 41.01
CA LEU A 178 -0.87 -11.39 40.09
C LEU A 178 -0.47 -10.11 40.84
N THR A 179 0.65 -9.49 40.47
CA THR A 179 1.20 -8.29 41.14
C THR A 179 1.83 -7.32 40.14
N ASP A 180 1.75 -6.02 40.40
CA ASP A 180 2.34 -4.96 39.56
C ASP A 180 3.09 -3.86 40.33
N ALA A 181 3.21 -3.99 41.66
CA ALA A 181 3.80 -3.01 42.56
C ALA A 181 4.55 -3.70 43.71
N ALA A 182 5.62 -3.07 44.18
CA ALA A 182 6.47 -3.59 45.26
C ALA A 182 5.72 -3.79 46.59
N THR A 183 4.72 -2.95 46.88
CA THR A 183 3.98 -2.95 48.16
C THR A 183 3.05 -4.16 48.35
N GLN A 184 2.90 -5.03 47.35
CA GLN A 184 2.00 -6.17 47.39
C GLN A 184 2.64 -7.46 47.91
N HIS A 185 3.97 -7.46 48.04
CA HIS A 185 4.71 -8.60 48.59
C HIS A 185 4.65 -8.59 50.12
N GLN A 186 4.57 -9.78 50.71
CA GLN A 186 4.51 -9.97 52.16
C GLN A 186 5.51 -11.05 52.56
N PRO A 187 6.05 -10.99 53.79
CA PRO A 187 6.96 -12.01 54.24
C PRO A 187 6.26 -13.37 54.36
N PHE A 188 7.04 -14.44 54.19
CA PHE A 188 6.54 -15.77 54.51
C PHE A 188 6.37 -15.85 56.03
N SER A 189 5.20 -16.28 56.50
CA SER A 189 4.87 -16.23 57.93
C SER A 189 5.86 -17.06 58.76
N GLY A 190 6.43 -16.44 59.79
CA GLY A 190 7.48 -17.03 60.64
C GLY A 190 8.90 -16.89 60.09
N TYR A 191 9.07 -16.22 58.94
CA TYR A 191 10.35 -15.94 58.29
C TYR A 191 10.48 -14.45 57.94
N GLU A 192 9.87 -13.57 58.74
CA GLU A 192 9.95 -12.12 58.56
C GLU A 192 11.39 -11.61 58.65
N VAL A 193 12.21 -12.27 59.47
CA VAL A 193 13.65 -11.99 59.65
C VAL A 193 14.43 -13.29 59.48
N ILE A 194 15.45 -13.29 58.63
CA ILE A 194 16.33 -14.44 58.41
C ILE A 194 17.78 -14.01 58.67
N PRO A 195 18.48 -14.64 59.63
CA PRO A 195 19.87 -14.29 59.91
C PRO A 195 20.82 -14.93 58.88
N TYR A 196 21.91 -14.23 58.59
CA TYR A 196 23.09 -14.84 58.00
C TYR A 196 23.93 -15.51 59.09
N HIS A 197 24.21 -16.80 58.90
CA HIS A 197 25.01 -17.60 59.83
C HIS A 197 26.45 -17.65 59.35
N GLN A 198 27.34 -17.02 60.11
CA GLN A 198 28.77 -17.15 59.90
C GLN A 198 29.28 -18.41 60.60
N THR A 199 29.53 -19.48 59.86
CA THR A 199 30.23 -20.67 60.40
C THR A 199 31.75 -20.48 60.30
N PRO A 200 32.50 -20.44 61.41
CA PRO A 200 33.97 -20.49 61.38
C PRO A 200 34.43 -21.77 60.68
N SER A 201 35.64 -21.79 60.13
CA SER A 201 36.21 -22.90 59.35
C SER A 201 35.95 -24.28 59.98
N GLY A 202 34.91 -24.98 59.52
CA GLY A 202 34.52 -26.34 59.95
C GLY A 202 33.38 -26.45 60.97
N GLY A 203 32.70 -25.36 61.37
CA GLY A 203 31.51 -25.42 62.23
C GLY A 203 30.20 -25.67 61.45
N SER A 204 29.26 -26.42 62.04
CA SER A 204 27.87 -26.53 61.57
C SER A 204 26.93 -25.84 62.56
N THR A 205 25.81 -25.30 62.06
CA THR A 205 24.73 -24.77 62.90
C THR A 205 23.47 -25.62 62.70
N ASP A 206 22.71 -25.82 63.77
CA ASP A 206 21.39 -26.48 63.72
C ASP A 206 20.27 -25.45 63.47
N GLU A 207 20.60 -24.16 63.39
CA GLU A 207 19.65 -23.08 63.10
C GLU A 207 19.43 -22.86 61.60
N GLU A 208 18.18 -22.63 61.20
CA GLU A 208 17.84 -22.19 59.86
C GLU A 208 18.38 -20.78 59.60
N GLY A 209 18.91 -20.54 58.40
CA GLY A 209 19.36 -19.21 58.00
C GLY A 209 20.08 -19.22 56.66
N ILE A 210 20.73 -18.10 56.34
CA ILE A 210 21.48 -17.90 55.10
C ILE A 210 22.96 -18.18 55.37
N SER A 211 23.60 -18.97 54.51
CA SER A 211 25.01 -19.37 54.67
C SER A 211 25.92 -18.83 53.57
N GLN A 212 25.36 -18.38 52.45
CA GLN A 212 26.10 -17.74 51.36
C GLN A 212 25.30 -16.53 50.85
N TRP A 213 26.01 -15.45 50.53
CA TRP A 213 25.44 -14.20 50.04
C TRP A 213 26.43 -13.54 49.09
N ALA A 214 26.05 -13.37 47.83
CA ALA A 214 26.89 -12.85 46.76
C ALA A 214 26.13 -11.80 45.96
N LEU A 215 26.63 -10.57 45.97
CA LEU A 215 26.07 -9.46 45.20
C LEU A 215 26.62 -9.44 43.78
N GLU A 216 25.74 -9.13 42.84
CA GLU A 216 26.05 -8.97 41.43
C GLU A 216 25.43 -7.66 40.92
N ASP A 217 26.28 -6.73 40.49
CA ASP A 217 25.88 -5.49 39.82
C ASP A 217 26.17 -5.58 38.32
N SER A 218 25.19 -5.22 37.49
CA SER A 218 25.29 -5.25 36.03
C SER A 218 25.05 -3.87 35.40
N VAL A 219 25.82 -3.59 34.34
CA VAL A 219 25.63 -2.38 33.53
C VAL A 219 24.37 -2.53 32.69
N THR A 220 23.41 -1.64 32.89
CA THR A 220 22.19 -1.57 32.07
C THR A 220 22.18 -0.31 31.18
N PRO A 221 21.47 -0.33 30.04
CA PRO A 221 21.38 0.83 29.14
C PRO A 221 20.84 2.09 29.83
N GLY A 222 21.20 3.26 29.29
CA GLY A 222 20.95 4.55 29.91
C GLY A 222 19.64 5.24 29.50
N ILE A 223 19.08 4.87 28.35
CA ILE A 223 17.79 5.34 27.83
C ILE A 223 17.08 4.18 27.14
N TYR A 224 15.77 4.04 27.40
CA TYR A 224 14.86 3.27 26.56
C TYR A 224 13.97 4.22 25.79
N SER A 225 13.87 4.03 24.48
CA SER A 225 13.00 4.81 23.60
C SER A 225 12.15 3.91 22.70
N LEU A 226 10.93 4.36 22.40
CA LEU A 226 10.01 3.65 21.51
C LEU A 226 9.11 4.63 20.76
N ASP A 227 8.64 4.20 19.60
CA ASP A 227 7.71 4.99 18.79
C ASP A 227 6.63 4.12 18.13
N ASP A 228 5.57 4.74 17.64
CA ASP A 228 4.51 4.08 16.88
C ASP A 228 3.82 5.04 15.90
N TYR A 229 2.87 4.53 15.11
CA TYR A 229 2.07 5.33 14.18
C TYR A 229 0.57 5.05 14.31
N ASP A 230 -0.21 6.11 14.53
CA ASP A 230 -1.66 6.08 14.44
C ASP A 230 -2.16 6.91 13.25
N PHE A 231 -2.75 6.23 12.26
CA PHE A 231 -3.32 6.88 11.07
C PHE A 231 -4.46 7.85 11.37
N ARG A 232 -5.10 7.74 12.54
CA ARG A 232 -6.14 8.68 13.00
C ARG A 232 -5.55 10.02 13.44
N LYS A 233 -4.25 10.03 13.77
CA LYS A 233 -3.47 11.18 14.23
C LYS A 233 -2.10 11.19 13.50
N PRO A 234 -2.06 11.29 12.16
CA PRO A 234 -0.88 10.94 11.35
C PRO A 234 0.33 11.85 11.57
N ASN A 235 0.14 13.03 12.17
CA ASN A 235 1.20 13.99 12.51
C ASN A 235 1.48 14.04 14.02
N ALA A 236 0.87 13.17 14.83
CA ALA A 236 1.12 13.14 16.27
C ALA A 236 2.53 12.61 16.54
N TRP A 237 3.25 13.31 17.42
CA TRP A 237 4.54 12.86 17.93
C TRP A 237 4.30 11.80 19.01
N LEU A 238 4.45 10.53 18.64
CA LEU A 238 4.22 9.40 19.55
C LEU A 238 5.49 8.93 20.27
N PHE A 239 6.68 9.30 19.79
CA PHE A 239 7.97 8.95 20.38
C PHE A 239 8.04 9.26 21.87
N GLN A 240 8.30 8.23 22.67
CA GLN A 240 8.55 8.31 24.11
C GLN A 240 9.95 7.81 24.44
N ALA A 241 10.56 8.40 25.46
CA ALA A 241 11.85 7.98 25.97
C ALA A 241 11.87 8.11 27.50
N GLN A 242 12.50 7.15 28.16
CA GLN A 242 12.67 7.13 29.61
C GLN A 242 14.15 6.90 29.95
N GLN A 243 14.70 7.76 30.81
CA GLN A 243 16.07 7.63 31.31
C GLN A 243 16.14 6.55 32.39
N ASN A 244 17.22 5.77 32.37
CA ASN A 244 17.55 4.83 33.43
C ASN A 244 18.57 5.44 34.39
N PRO A 245 18.16 5.89 35.60
CA PRO A 245 19.06 6.51 36.56
C PRO A 245 20.08 5.54 37.17
N ALA A 246 19.83 4.23 37.10
CA ALA A 246 20.74 3.20 37.61
C ALA A 246 21.95 2.95 36.68
N SER A 247 21.92 3.46 35.45
CA SER A 247 23.04 3.30 34.52
C SER A 247 24.26 4.14 34.98
N PRO A 248 25.52 3.65 34.89
CA PRO A 248 26.71 4.43 35.24
C PRO A 248 26.89 5.71 34.40
N LYS A 249 26.29 5.76 33.21
CA LYS A 249 26.23 6.94 32.35
C LYS A 249 24.79 7.12 31.84
N PRO A 250 23.89 7.66 32.69
CA PRO A 250 22.51 7.94 32.28
C PRO A 250 22.53 8.79 31.00
N GLY A 251 21.71 8.43 30.03
CA GLY A 251 21.61 9.20 28.78
C GLY A 251 22.50 8.78 27.61
N SER A 252 23.49 7.89 27.81
CA SER A 252 24.54 7.64 26.80
C SER A 252 24.34 6.42 25.89
N ILE A 253 23.57 5.42 26.34
CA ILE A 253 23.26 4.20 25.58
C ILE A 253 21.75 4.18 25.38
N ASP A 254 21.32 4.26 24.13
CA ASP A 254 19.92 4.29 23.72
C ASP A 254 19.51 2.94 23.14
N VAL A 255 18.44 2.36 23.67
CA VAL A 255 17.74 1.20 23.10
C VAL A 255 16.46 1.73 22.48
N TYR A 256 16.29 1.54 21.17
CA TYR A 256 15.13 2.00 20.42
C TYR A 256 14.30 0.83 19.88
N ASP A 257 13.01 0.78 20.22
CA ASP A 257 12.07 -0.24 19.76
C ASP A 257 10.98 0.30 18.82
N TRP A 258 10.73 -0.43 17.73
CA TRP A 258 9.63 -0.18 16.80
C TRP A 258 9.00 -1.49 16.27
N PRO A 259 7.66 -1.62 16.24
CA PRO A 259 6.66 -0.68 16.76
C PRO A 259 6.47 -0.85 18.28
N GLY A 260 6.15 0.23 18.98
CA GLY A 260 5.92 0.24 20.42
C GLY A 260 4.61 -0.39 20.91
N ARG A 261 3.69 -0.75 19.99
CA ARG A 261 2.36 -1.34 20.28
C ARG A 261 1.45 -0.38 21.05
N PHE A 262 1.43 0.89 20.68
CA PHE A 262 0.52 1.86 21.28
C PHE A 262 0.00 2.88 20.25
N VAL A 263 -1.09 3.56 20.60
CA VAL A 263 -1.75 4.57 19.77
C VAL A 263 -1.96 5.91 20.50
N ASP A 264 -1.64 5.93 21.81
CA ASP A 264 -1.77 7.09 22.68
C ASP A 264 -0.49 7.30 23.47
N LYS A 265 -0.11 8.56 23.64
CA LYS A 265 1.14 8.99 24.28
C LYS A 265 1.32 8.38 25.68
N GLY A 266 0.27 8.40 26.51
CA GLY A 266 0.32 7.88 27.87
C GLY A 266 0.60 6.38 27.95
N HIS A 267 0.15 5.59 26.95
CA HIS A 267 0.51 4.16 26.87
C HIS A 267 1.98 3.98 26.49
N GLY A 268 2.51 4.81 25.58
CA GLY A 268 3.94 4.82 25.27
C GLY A 268 4.81 5.17 26.47
N GLU A 269 4.41 6.17 27.27
CA GLU A 269 5.11 6.58 28.49
C GLU A 269 5.08 5.44 29.53
N PHE A 270 3.94 4.76 29.66
CA PHE A 270 3.80 3.58 30.49
C PHE A 270 4.76 2.45 30.07
N TYR A 271 4.77 2.05 28.79
CA TYR A 271 5.65 0.97 28.33
C TYR A 271 7.14 1.33 28.40
N ALA A 272 7.52 2.59 28.12
CA ALA A 272 8.88 3.05 28.31
C ALA A 272 9.33 2.86 29.77
N ARG A 273 8.46 3.20 30.73
CA ARG A 273 8.72 3.05 32.16
C ARG A 273 8.83 1.58 32.56
N ILE A 274 7.93 0.70 32.12
CA ILE A 274 8.02 -0.74 32.41
C ILE A 274 9.37 -1.32 31.96
N ARG A 275 9.86 -0.92 30.79
CA ARG A 275 11.14 -1.38 30.23
C ARG A 275 12.33 -0.84 31.01
N GLN A 276 12.25 0.43 31.44
CA GLN A 276 13.26 1.02 32.30
C GLN A 276 13.29 0.39 33.71
N GLU A 277 12.12 0.13 34.32
CA GLU A 277 12.01 -0.55 35.61
C GLU A 277 12.55 -1.98 35.54
N ARG A 278 12.38 -2.68 34.41
CA ARG A 278 13.00 -4.00 34.20
C ARG A 278 14.53 -3.95 34.30
N TRP A 279 15.17 -2.89 33.81
CA TRP A 279 16.61 -2.73 33.97
C TRP A 279 17.04 -2.47 35.42
N GLN A 280 16.16 -1.94 36.29
CA GLN A 280 16.47 -1.83 37.72
C GLN A 280 16.55 -3.21 38.37
N VAL A 281 15.71 -4.17 37.94
CA VAL A 281 15.75 -5.58 38.38
C VAL A 281 17.04 -6.27 37.91
N GLU A 282 17.57 -5.91 36.75
CA GLU A 282 18.82 -6.48 36.21
C GLU A 282 20.06 -5.80 36.76
N HIS A 283 19.94 -4.54 37.20
CA HIS A 283 21.08 -3.77 37.67
C HIS A 283 21.71 -4.35 38.92
N GLN A 284 20.90 -4.79 39.89
CA GLN A 284 21.37 -5.33 41.16
C GLN A 284 20.61 -6.62 41.49
N GLN A 285 21.32 -7.75 41.46
CA GLN A 285 20.81 -9.05 41.87
C GLN A 285 21.72 -9.66 42.93
N ILE A 286 21.13 -10.40 43.87
CA ILE A 286 21.89 -11.09 44.89
C ILE A 286 21.58 -12.58 44.80
N GLN A 287 22.62 -13.38 44.73
CA GLN A 287 22.55 -14.84 44.79
C GLN A 287 22.91 -15.31 46.20
N ALA A 288 22.13 -16.24 46.75
CA ALA A 288 22.29 -16.68 48.12
C ALA A 288 21.93 -18.17 48.29
N THR A 289 22.43 -18.76 49.37
CA THR A 289 22.16 -20.15 49.76
C THR A 289 21.66 -20.17 51.19
N ALA A 290 20.57 -20.88 51.45
CA ALA A 290 19.95 -20.97 52.77
C ALA A 290 19.45 -22.38 53.09
N THR A 291 19.35 -22.65 54.40
CA THR A 291 18.58 -23.77 54.97
C THR A 291 17.17 -23.35 55.39
N ALA A 292 16.90 -22.04 55.44
CA ALA A 292 15.61 -21.48 55.82
C ALA A 292 14.48 -21.95 54.88
N ALA A 293 13.49 -22.66 55.44
CA ALA A 293 12.42 -23.24 54.63
C ALA A 293 11.44 -22.18 54.07
N GLY A 294 11.38 -20.98 54.64
CA GLY A 294 10.50 -19.88 54.19
C GLY A 294 10.94 -19.17 52.90
N ILE A 295 12.08 -19.52 52.30
CA ILE A 295 12.56 -18.90 51.06
C ILE A 295 11.71 -19.35 49.85
N ALA A 296 10.78 -18.50 49.43
CA ALA A 296 9.83 -18.75 48.36
C ALA A 296 9.63 -17.51 47.46
N PRO A 297 9.56 -17.65 46.13
CA PRO A 297 9.38 -16.51 45.23
C PRO A 297 8.11 -15.70 45.53
N GLY A 298 8.20 -14.38 45.43
CA GLY A 298 7.10 -13.46 45.70
C GLY A 298 6.95 -13.04 47.17
N HIS A 299 7.74 -13.62 48.08
CA HIS A 299 7.80 -13.23 49.48
C HIS A 299 9.00 -12.34 49.80
N THR A 300 8.84 -11.46 50.78
CA THR A 300 9.93 -10.65 51.33
C THR A 300 10.53 -11.24 52.60
N PHE A 301 11.72 -10.80 52.97
CA PHE A 301 12.29 -11.03 54.30
C PHE A 301 13.30 -9.95 54.63
N THR A 302 13.57 -9.74 55.92
CA THR A 302 14.65 -8.88 56.40
C THR A 302 15.91 -9.71 56.67
N LEU A 303 17.00 -9.41 55.96
CA LEU A 303 18.33 -9.98 56.23
C LEU A 303 18.97 -9.29 57.43
N THR A 304 19.48 -10.10 58.37
CA THR A 304 20.28 -9.62 59.51
C THR A 304 21.63 -10.33 59.59
N ASN A 305 22.61 -9.72 60.22
CA ASN A 305 24.00 -10.21 60.32
C ASN A 305 24.67 -10.44 58.96
N ALA A 306 24.27 -9.70 57.93
CA ALA A 306 24.81 -9.84 56.58
C ALA A 306 26.36 -9.77 56.56
N PRO A 307 27.03 -10.53 55.68
CA PRO A 307 28.50 -10.55 55.61
C PRO A 307 29.09 -9.19 55.24
N PHE A 308 28.32 -8.38 54.50
CA PHE A 308 28.59 -6.96 54.29
C PHE A 308 27.52 -6.15 55.03
N PHE A 309 27.94 -5.26 55.94
CA PHE A 309 27.02 -4.56 56.83
C PHE A 309 25.96 -3.72 56.08
N SER A 310 26.30 -3.19 54.91
CA SER A 310 25.39 -2.42 54.03
C SER A 310 24.20 -3.23 53.51
N ASP A 311 24.27 -4.56 53.56
CA ASP A 311 23.28 -5.44 52.97
C ASP A 311 22.23 -5.91 54.00
N ASN A 312 22.29 -5.41 55.23
CA ASN A 312 21.17 -5.62 56.15
C ASN A 312 19.99 -4.78 55.64
N GLY A 313 18.89 -5.44 55.32
CA GLY A 313 17.77 -4.79 54.65
C GLY A 313 16.68 -5.78 54.27
N GLU A 314 15.64 -5.27 53.62
CA GLU A 314 14.51 -6.06 53.16
C GLU A 314 14.69 -6.43 51.67
N TYR A 315 14.45 -7.71 51.38
CA TYR A 315 14.66 -8.29 50.06
C TYR A 315 13.44 -9.07 49.59
N LEU A 316 13.17 -9.02 48.29
CA LEU A 316 12.16 -9.83 47.60
C LEU A 316 12.81 -11.05 46.97
N VAL A 317 12.32 -12.24 47.28
CA VAL A 317 12.76 -13.48 46.62
C VAL A 317 12.17 -13.53 45.20
N THR A 318 13.05 -13.53 44.20
CA THR A 318 12.67 -13.57 42.78
C THR A 318 12.77 -14.97 42.20
N ALA A 319 13.65 -15.82 42.72
CA ALA A 319 13.78 -17.22 42.35
C ALA A 319 14.29 -18.06 43.53
N ALA A 320 13.90 -19.33 43.58
CA ALA A 320 14.35 -20.30 44.57
C ALA A 320 14.49 -21.69 43.92
N GLY A 321 15.66 -22.29 44.06
CA GLY A 321 16.04 -23.62 43.63
C GLY A 321 16.16 -24.55 44.82
N TYR A 322 15.34 -25.60 44.87
CA TYR A 322 15.29 -26.54 45.98
C TYR A 322 16.22 -27.72 45.73
N HIS A 323 16.94 -28.10 46.77
CA HIS A 323 17.76 -29.30 46.87
C HIS A 323 17.46 -29.98 48.20
N PHE A 324 16.31 -30.66 48.25
CA PHE A 324 15.87 -31.37 49.44
C PHE A 324 16.05 -32.87 49.27
N GLU A 325 16.73 -33.51 50.22
CA GLU A 325 16.92 -34.95 50.32
C GLU A 325 16.75 -35.40 51.77
N GLU A 326 15.93 -36.43 52.00
CA GLU A 326 15.80 -37.06 53.31
C GLU A 326 16.62 -38.34 53.38
N ASN A 327 17.18 -38.62 54.57
CA ASN A 327 17.88 -39.88 54.81
C ASN A 327 16.98 -41.10 54.54
N ARG A 328 17.57 -42.24 54.18
CA ARG A 328 16.80 -43.41 53.73
C ARG A 328 16.01 -44.01 54.91
N TYR A 329 14.83 -44.58 54.65
CA TYR A 329 13.98 -45.25 55.66
C TYR A 329 14.57 -46.57 56.20
N ALA A 330 15.89 -46.71 56.20
CA ALA A 330 16.66 -47.87 56.66
C ALA A 330 17.82 -47.41 57.56
N SER A 331 18.19 -48.23 58.54
CA SER A 331 19.33 -47.97 59.44
C SER A 331 20.66 -48.10 58.69
N GLY A 332 21.42 -47.00 58.57
CA GLY A 332 22.73 -46.92 57.92
C GLY A 332 23.16 -45.47 57.66
N GLU A 333 24.37 -45.24 57.12
CA GLU A 333 24.83 -43.90 56.71
C GLU A 333 23.92 -43.32 55.61
N GLY A 334 23.43 -42.11 55.84
CA GLY A 334 22.61 -41.36 54.89
C GLY A 334 22.58 -39.88 55.27
N GLU A 335 22.75 -39.02 54.26
CA GLU A 335 22.77 -37.57 54.41
C GLU A 335 21.34 -37.01 54.26
N THR A 336 20.94 -36.08 55.13
CA THR A 336 19.75 -35.22 54.93
C THR A 336 20.25 -33.87 54.46
N ILE A 337 19.74 -33.39 53.33
CA ILE A 337 20.14 -32.13 52.71
C ILE A 337 18.91 -31.25 52.60
N HIS A 338 18.89 -30.12 53.30
CA HIS A 338 17.86 -29.08 53.14
C HIS A 338 18.53 -27.80 52.66
N ARG A 339 18.68 -27.65 51.34
CA ARG A 339 19.34 -26.49 50.72
C ARG A 339 18.39 -25.80 49.75
N THR A 340 18.34 -24.47 49.84
CA THR A 340 17.68 -23.60 48.87
C THR A 340 18.71 -22.61 48.33
N ASP A 341 18.97 -22.66 47.02
CA ASP A 341 19.73 -21.63 46.30
C ASP A 341 18.73 -20.61 45.74
N PHE A 342 18.90 -19.32 45.99
CA PHE A 342 17.87 -18.34 45.66
C PHE A 342 18.46 -17.02 45.17
N THR A 343 17.62 -16.25 44.49
CA THR A 343 17.94 -14.92 43.99
C THR A 343 16.98 -13.92 44.60
N VAL A 344 17.51 -12.76 44.98
CA VAL A 344 16.72 -11.66 45.51
C VAL A 344 17.06 -10.33 44.86
N ILE A 345 16.14 -9.38 45.00
CA ILE A 345 16.35 -7.95 44.75
C ILE A 345 15.94 -7.16 45.99
N PRO A 346 16.43 -5.93 46.20
CA PRO A 346 15.92 -5.07 47.27
C PRO A 346 14.39 -4.89 47.16
N SER A 347 13.66 -4.97 48.27
CA SER A 347 12.18 -4.94 48.25
C SER A 347 11.59 -3.66 47.68
N ALA A 348 12.35 -2.55 47.71
CA ALA A 348 11.97 -1.27 47.13
C ALA A 348 11.95 -1.26 45.58
N VAL A 349 12.64 -2.21 44.94
CA VAL A 349 12.66 -2.32 43.46
C VAL A 349 11.40 -3.03 43.00
N VAL A 350 10.66 -2.41 42.09
CA VAL A 350 9.47 -3.04 41.50
C VAL A 350 9.91 -4.14 40.55
N TYR A 351 9.53 -5.39 40.84
CA TYR A 351 9.82 -6.50 39.94
C TYR A 351 9.00 -6.36 38.65
N ARG A 352 9.71 -6.29 37.50
CA ARG A 352 9.13 -6.43 36.17
C ARG A 352 9.63 -7.69 35.50
N PRO A 353 8.75 -8.49 34.85
CA PRO A 353 9.16 -9.66 34.09
C PRO A 353 10.05 -9.29 32.90
N ALA A 354 10.98 -10.19 32.55
CA ALA A 354 11.79 -10.06 31.33
C ALA A 354 10.93 -10.32 30.10
N GLN A 355 11.25 -9.69 28.95
CA GLN A 355 10.61 -10.01 27.68
C GLN A 355 11.21 -11.28 27.07
N SER A 356 10.86 -12.43 27.63
CA SER A 356 11.33 -13.72 27.16
C SER A 356 10.41 -14.33 26.11
N THR A 357 9.12 -14.00 26.16
CA THR A 357 8.11 -14.60 25.31
C THR A 357 8.00 -13.84 23.99
N ALA A 358 8.31 -14.51 22.89
CA ALA A 358 8.29 -13.89 21.57
C ALA A 358 6.88 -13.41 21.19
N TRP A 359 6.76 -12.20 20.66
CA TRP A 359 5.52 -11.74 20.05
C TRP A 359 5.22 -12.56 18.78
N PRO A 360 3.99 -13.09 18.60
CA PRO A 360 3.66 -13.89 17.44
C PRO A 360 3.79 -13.07 16.16
N ARG A 361 4.13 -13.75 15.05
CA ARG A 361 4.21 -13.12 13.74
C ARG A 361 3.48 -13.94 12.68
N THR A 362 2.84 -13.24 11.77
CA THR A 362 2.34 -13.81 10.51
C THR A 362 3.47 -13.90 9.49
N TYR A 363 3.48 -14.93 8.66
CA TYR A 363 4.52 -15.16 7.63
C TYR A 363 4.08 -14.78 6.20
N GLY A 364 2.90 -14.19 6.05
CA GLY A 364 2.37 -13.77 4.76
C GLY A 364 0.89 -13.38 4.84
N PRO A 365 0.35 -12.83 3.74
CA PRO A 365 -1.05 -12.44 3.69
C PRO A 365 -1.97 -13.66 3.76
N GLN A 366 -3.18 -13.42 4.26
CA GLN A 366 -4.25 -14.40 4.36
C GLN A 366 -5.47 -13.89 3.60
N THR A 367 -6.46 -14.75 3.35
CA THR A 367 -7.78 -14.28 2.91
C THR A 367 -8.77 -14.25 4.07
N ALA A 368 -9.73 -13.35 3.99
CA ALA A 368 -10.82 -13.21 4.95
C ALA A 368 -12.10 -12.80 4.22
N LYS A 369 -13.25 -13.08 4.82
CA LYS A 369 -14.56 -12.68 4.30
C LYS A 369 -14.98 -11.36 4.92
N VAL A 370 -15.43 -10.40 4.12
CA VAL A 370 -15.99 -9.14 4.64
C VAL A 370 -17.34 -9.41 5.30
N VAL A 371 -17.54 -8.85 6.49
CA VAL A 371 -18.74 -9.03 7.32
C VAL A 371 -19.34 -7.69 7.75
N GLY A 372 -20.61 -7.70 8.10
CA GLY A 372 -21.36 -6.54 8.58
C GLY A 372 -22.65 -6.97 9.28
N PRO A 373 -23.45 -6.01 9.77
CA PRO A 373 -24.72 -6.28 10.40
C PRO A 373 -25.68 -7.01 9.46
N LYS A 374 -26.60 -7.80 10.03
CA LYS A 374 -27.60 -8.52 9.24
C LYS A 374 -28.42 -7.57 8.36
N GLY A 375 -28.46 -7.85 7.07
CA GLY A 375 -29.21 -7.08 6.08
C GLY A 375 -28.44 -5.96 5.39
N GLU A 376 -27.21 -5.63 5.84
CA GLU A 376 -26.38 -4.64 5.17
C GLU A 376 -25.45 -5.28 4.14
N SER A 377 -25.51 -4.79 2.89
CA SER A 377 -24.62 -5.19 1.81
C SER A 377 -23.29 -4.43 1.82
N ILE A 378 -23.21 -3.29 2.52
CA ILE A 378 -22.00 -2.45 2.63
C ILE A 378 -21.88 -1.97 4.08
N TRP A 379 -20.77 -2.29 4.75
CA TRP A 379 -20.50 -1.87 6.12
C TRP A 379 -19.11 -1.23 6.21
N THR A 380 -19.07 0.11 6.32
CA THR A 380 -17.84 0.89 6.32
C THR A 380 -17.93 2.07 7.26
N ASP A 381 -16.77 2.56 7.72
CA ASP A 381 -16.67 3.78 8.52
C ASP A 381 -16.15 4.98 7.73
N LYS A 382 -15.95 6.12 8.41
CA LYS A 382 -15.45 7.38 7.83
C LYS A 382 -14.08 7.30 7.15
N TYR A 383 -13.31 6.23 7.39
CA TYR A 383 -11.99 6.00 6.82
C TYR A 383 -12.01 4.97 5.67
N GLY A 384 -13.18 4.48 5.28
CA GLY A 384 -13.30 3.43 4.26
C GLY A 384 -12.84 2.05 4.76
N ARG A 385 -12.83 1.83 6.08
CA ARG A 385 -12.46 0.54 6.70
C ARG A 385 -13.64 -0.41 6.66
N VAL A 386 -13.37 -1.70 6.63
CA VAL A 386 -14.41 -2.76 6.72
C VAL A 386 -14.09 -3.70 7.87
N LYS A 387 -15.04 -4.56 8.24
CA LYS A 387 -14.81 -5.67 9.17
C LYS A 387 -14.73 -6.99 8.42
N VAL A 388 -13.95 -7.92 8.95
CA VAL A 388 -13.69 -9.22 8.31
C VAL A 388 -13.88 -10.36 9.29
N LYS A 389 -14.13 -11.55 8.76
CA LYS A 389 -14.04 -12.81 9.49
C LYS A 389 -12.90 -13.62 8.89
N PHE A 390 -11.87 -13.90 9.70
CA PHE A 390 -10.79 -14.80 9.31
C PHE A 390 -11.28 -16.26 9.30
N HIS A 391 -10.71 -17.07 8.40
CA HIS A 391 -11.12 -18.48 8.25
C HIS A 391 -10.81 -19.34 9.48
N TRP A 392 -9.75 -18.99 10.21
CA TRP A 392 -9.34 -19.69 11.43
C TRP A 392 -10.12 -19.26 12.67
N ASP A 393 -10.88 -18.17 12.61
CA ASP A 393 -11.66 -17.71 13.77
C ASP A 393 -12.93 -18.56 13.94
N ARG A 394 -12.84 -19.51 14.87
CA ARG A 394 -13.90 -20.45 15.22
C ARG A 394 -14.95 -19.85 16.14
N LEU A 395 -14.63 -18.76 16.84
CA LEU A 395 -15.53 -18.15 17.84
C LEU A 395 -16.30 -16.95 17.27
N ALA A 396 -15.86 -16.39 16.14
CA ALA A 396 -16.59 -15.34 15.43
C ALA A 396 -17.97 -15.81 14.95
N LYS A 397 -18.98 -14.98 15.23
CA LYS A 397 -20.37 -15.15 14.76
C LYS A 397 -20.53 -14.95 13.26
N GLY A 398 -19.57 -14.29 12.61
CA GLY A 398 -19.65 -13.90 11.19
C GLY A 398 -20.49 -12.64 10.94
N ASP A 399 -20.68 -11.81 11.97
CA ASP A 399 -21.31 -10.50 11.92
C ASP A 399 -20.27 -9.38 12.15
N ASP A 400 -20.74 -8.15 12.38
CA ASP A 400 -19.91 -6.98 12.65
C ASP A 400 -19.16 -7.02 13.99
N THR A 401 -19.26 -8.08 14.77
CA THR A 401 -18.43 -8.30 15.98
C THR A 401 -17.19 -9.16 15.71
N SER A 402 -17.04 -9.69 14.49
CA SER A 402 -15.97 -10.68 14.18
C SER A 402 -14.55 -10.10 14.19
N SER A 403 -14.38 -8.81 13.93
CA SER A 403 -13.06 -8.16 13.96
C SER A 403 -13.12 -6.67 14.30
N CYS A 404 -11.94 -6.08 14.48
CA CYS A 404 -11.76 -4.64 14.44
C CYS A 404 -12.02 -4.07 13.04
N TRP A 405 -11.99 -2.74 12.94
CA TRP A 405 -12.02 -2.04 11.66
C TRP A 405 -10.69 -2.15 10.93
N VAL A 406 -10.68 -2.82 9.79
CA VAL A 406 -9.50 -3.08 8.96
C VAL A 406 -9.43 -2.07 7.81
N ARG A 407 -8.28 -1.40 7.67
CA ARG A 407 -8.04 -0.47 6.56
C ARG A 407 -7.97 -1.18 5.22
N VAL A 408 -8.50 -0.55 4.17
CA VAL A 408 -8.50 -1.08 2.81
C VAL A 408 -7.54 -0.29 1.94
N SER A 409 -6.58 -0.98 1.34
CA SER A 409 -5.70 -0.42 0.32
C SER A 409 -6.53 0.02 -0.89
N SER A 410 -6.15 1.17 -1.45
CA SER A 410 -6.79 1.75 -2.63
C SER A 410 -5.77 1.83 -3.77
N ALA A 411 -6.23 1.67 -5.02
CA ALA A 411 -5.35 1.79 -6.18
C ALA A 411 -4.68 3.18 -6.28
N TRP A 412 -5.34 4.22 -5.73
CA TRP A 412 -4.81 5.56 -5.61
C TRP A 412 -5.47 6.29 -4.44
N ALA A 413 -4.69 6.82 -3.50
CA ALA A 413 -5.19 7.58 -2.35
C ALA A 413 -4.37 8.85 -2.11
N GLY A 414 -5.03 10.01 -2.20
CA GLY A 414 -4.46 11.34 -1.95
C GLY A 414 -5.30 12.16 -0.96
N GLN A 415 -4.88 13.40 -0.70
CA GLN A 415 -5.57 14.30 0.23
C GLN A 415 -6.88 14.84 -0.39
N GLY A 416 -7.96 14.06 -0.26
CA GLY A 416 -9.29 14.42 -0.79
C GLY A 416 -9.55 14.00 -2.25
N TYR A 417 -8.69 13.16 -2.83
CA TYR A 417 -8.84 12.63 -4.18
C TYR A 417 -8.26 11.21 -4.27
N GLY A 418 -8.64 10.45 -5.29
CA GLY A 418 -8.17 9.08 -5.51
C GLY A 418 -9.28 8.13 -5.95
N GLY A 419 -8.97 6.84 -5.96
CA GLY A 419 -9.92 5.77 -6.25
C GLY A 419 -10.43 5.13 -4.97
N VAL A 420 -11.75 5.13 -4.76
CA VAL A 420 -12.38 4.47 -3.61
C VAL A 420 -13.30 3.37 -4.11
N GLN A 421 -13.01 2.15 -3.70
CA GLN A 421 -13.88 0.99 -3.92
C GLN A 421 -13.99 0.30 -2.57
N ILE A 422 -15.16 0.27 -1.95
CA ILE A 422 -15.34 -0.35 -0.63
C ILE A 422 -15.71 -1.83 -0.83
N PRO A 423 -14.97 -2.79 -0.24
CA PRO A 423 -15.36 -4.19 -0.22
C PRO A 423 -16.76 -4.35 0.40
N ARG A 424 -17.62 -5.16 -0.22
CA ARG A 424 -18.99 -5.42 0.24
C ARG A 424 -19.03 -6.62 1.17
N VAL A 425 -20.06 -6.67 2.01
CA VAL A 425 -20.32 -7.84 2.86
C VAL A 425 -20.48 -9.07 1.96
N GLY A 426 -19.68 -10.10 2.22
CA GLY A 426 -19.60 -11.29 1.38
C GLY A 426 -18.34 -11.40 0.54
N ASP A 427 -17.69 -10.27 0.18
CA ASP A 427 -16.49 -10.26 -0.65
C ASP A 427 -15.32 -10.97 0.07
N GLU A 428 -14.48 -11.63 -0.71
CA GLU A 428 -13.20 -12.17 -0.22
C GLU A 428 -12.07 -11.16 -0.45
N VAL A 429 -11.36 -10.84 0.64
CA VAL A 429 -10.27 -9.86 0.67
C VAL A 429 -8.97 -10.52 1.09
N VAL A 430 -7.86 -9.99 0.58
CA VAL A 430 -6.50 -10.37 1.00
C VAL A 430 -6.07 -9.43 2.11
N VAL A 431 -5.77 -9.98 3.28
CA VAL A 431 -5.35 -9.27 4.49
C VAL A 431 -3.88 -9.55 4.76
N ASP A 432 -3.07 -8.50 4.77
CA ASP A 432 -1.70 -8.51 5.27
C ASP A 432 -1.66 -7.92 6.69
N PHE A 433 -0.52 -8.01 7.35
CA PHE A 433 -0.35 -7.60 8.74
C PHE A 433 0.88 -6.69 8.85
N ILE A 434 0.70 -5.47 9.36
CA ILE A 434 1.77 -4.48 9.44
C ILE A 434 2.89 -5.02 10.35
N ASN A 435 4.12 -5.10 9.85
CA ASN A 435 5.27 -5.72 10.51
C ASN A 435 5.07 -7.21 10.86
N GLY A 436 4.12 -7.88 10.21
CA GLY A 436 3.71 -9.24 10.52
C GLY A 436 2.98 -9.36 11.86
N ASP A 437 2.53 -8.27 12.47
CA ASP A 437 1.84 -8.27 13.77
C ASP A 437 0.36 -8.66 13.60
N PRO A 438 -0.09 -9.80 14.15
CA PRO A 438 -1.48 -10.27 14.04
C PRO A 438 -2.53 -9.25 14.52
N ASP A 439 -2.14 -8.32 15.40
CA ASP A 439 -3.00 -7.26 15.94
C ASP A 439 -3.21 -6.10 14.95
N ARG A 440 -2.49 -6.08 13.81
CA ARG A 440 -2.47 -4.97 12.85
C ARG A 440 -2.84 -5.39 11.43
N PRO A 441 -4.06 -5.90 11.20
CA PRO A 441 -4.51 -6.29 9.88
C PRO A 441 -4.69 -5.08 8.95
N ILE A 442 -4.39 -5.26 7.67
CA ILE A 442 -4.65 -4.32 6.58
C ILE A 442 -5.03 -5.09 5.31
N ILE A 443 -6.12 -4.70 4.66
CA ILE A 443 -6.55 -5.30 3.39
C ILE A 443 -5.69 -4.74 2.26
N THR A 444 -5.00 -5.60 1.53
CA THR A 444 -4.09 -5.24 0.44
C THR A 444 -4.60 -5.63 -0.94
N GLY A 445 -5.63 -6.48 -1.01
CA GLY A 445 -6.19 -6.95 -2.27
C GLY A 445 -7.57 -7.57 -2.15
N ARG A 446 -8.08 -8.05 -3.29
CA ARG A 446 -9.36 -8.76 -3.43
C ARG A 446 -9.17 -9.91 -4.39
N VAL A 447 -9.94 -10.97 -4.18
CA VAL A 447 -9.92 -12.14 -5.05
C VAL A 447 -11.35 -12.59 -5.35
N TYR A 448 -11.56 -13.12 -6.54
CA TYR A 448 -12.78 -13.82 -6.91
C TYR A 448 -12.71 -15.27 -6.44
N ASN A 449 -13.89 -15.88 -6.24
CA ASN A 449 -14.05 -17.29 -5.87
C ASN A 449 -15.37 -17.85 -6.47
N ASP A 450 -15.68 -19.12 -6.25
CA ASP A 450 -16.87 -19.75 -6.84
C ASP A 450 -18.21 -19.11 -6.41
N ALA A 451 -18.26 -18.46 -5.24
CA ALA A 451 -19.43 -17.71 -4.79
C ALA A 451 -19.48 -16.28 -5.34
N SER A 452 -18.34 -15.75 -5.78
CA SER A 452 -18.13 -14.39 -6.28
C SER A 452 -17.29 -14.45 -7.54
N MET A 453 -17.92 -14.81 -8.66
CA MET A 453 -17.24 -14.95 -9.95
C MET A 453 -16.92 -13.58 -10.59
N PRO A 454 -15.88 -13.49 -11.44
CA PRO A 454 -15.61 -12.30 -12.24
C PRO A 454 -16.83 -11.88 -13.08
N PRO A 455 -17.02 -10.58 -13.38
CA PRO A 455 -18.20 -10.10 -14.09
C PRO A 455 -18.26 -10.50 -15.58
N TRP A 456 -17.19 -11.08 -16.12
CA TRP A 456 -17.11 -11.58 -17.49
C TRP A 456 -16.92 -13.10 -17.50
N ALA A 457 -17.50 -13.77 -18.49
CA ALA A 457 -17.42 -15.22 -18.62
C ALA A 457 -16.02 -15.68 -19.04
N LEU A 458 -15.15 -15.93 -18.07
CA LEU A 458 -13.81 -16.46 -18.29
C LEU A 458 -13.83 -18.00 -18.46
N PRO A 459 -12.96 -18.57 -19.30
CA PRO A 459 -11.88 -17.91 -20.07
C PRO A 459 -12.32 -17.30 -21.42
N ALA A 460 -13.59 -17.44 -21.81
CA ALA A 460 -14.07 -16.99 -23.13
C ALA A 460 -13.90 -15.48 -23.37
N ALA A 461 -13.98 -14.67 -22.30
CA ALA A 461 -13.81 -13.21 -22.32
C ALA A 461 -12.40 -12.75 -21.87
N ALA A 462 -11.35 -13.55 -22.10
CA ALA A 462 -9.99 -13.24 -21.63
C ALA A 462 -9.38 -11.94 -22.20
N THR A 463 -9.91 -11.42 -23.31
CA THR A 463 -9.50 -10.14 -23.92
C THR A 463 -10.26 -8.93 -23.39
N GLN A 464 -11.19 -9.13 -22.45
CA GLN A 464 -11.97 -8.05 -21.84
C GLN A 464 -11.34 -7.59 -20.52
N MET A 465 -11.34 -6.29 -20.31
CA MET A 465 -10.95 -5.67 -19.04
C MET A 465 -11.85 -4.48 -18.72
N GLY A 466 -11.91 -4.09 -17.44
CA GLY A 466 -12.62 -2.88 -17.07
C GLY A 466 -13.13 -2.86 -15.64
N PHE A 467 -14.11 -1.99 -15.40
CA PHE A 467 -14.79 -1.82 -14.13
C PHE A 467 -16.29 -2.04 -14.33
N MET A 468 -16.89 -2.90 -13.51
CA MET A 468 -18.33 -3.08 -13.43
C MET A 468 -18.76 -2.91 -11.98
N SER A 469 -19.63 -1.94 -11.75
CA SER A 469 -20.28 -1.73 -10.45
C SER A 469 -21.60 -2.48 -10.37
N ARG A 470 -22.22 -2.47 -9.19
CA ARG A 470 -23.55 -3.02 -8.97
C ARG A 470 -24.37 -2.04 -8.15
N THR A 471 -25.60 -1.75 -8.55
CA THR A 471 -26.53 -0.97 -7.71
C THR A 471 -26.64 -1.63 -6.33
N LYS A 472 -26.65 -0.83 -5.25
CA LYS A 472 -26.85 -1.37 -3.89
C LYS A 472 -28.21 -2.09 -3.88
N ASP A 473 -28.20 -3.36 -3.50
CA ASP A 473 -29.38 -4.23 -3.44
C ASP A 473 -30.08 -4.44 -4.81
N GLY A 474 -29.39 -4.15 -5.92
CA GLY A 474 -29.88 -4.39 -7.28
C GLY A 474 -29.56 -5.79 -7.82
N SER A 475 -30.07 -6.08 -9.01
CA SER A 475 -29.81 -7.35 -9.72
C SER A 475 -28.54 -7.28 -10.57
N VAL A 476 -28.18 -8.41 -11.20
CA VAL A 476 -27.07 -8.49 -12.17
C VAL A 476 -27.26 -7.61 -13.40
N ASP A 477 -28.46 -7.09 -13.64
CA ASP A 477 -28.73 -6.20 -14.76
C ASP A 477 -28.52 -4.72 -14.39
N ASN A 478 -28.42 -4.38 -13.10
CA ASN A 478 -28.32 -3.01 -12.61
C ASN A 478 -26.86 -2.62 -12.34
N ALA A 479 -26.21 -1.99 -13.33
CA ALA A 479 -24.78 -1.72 -13.28
C ALA A 479 -24.36 -0.46 -14.07
N ASN A 480 -23.36 0.24 -13.54
CA ASN A 480 -22.51 1.12 -14.33
C ASN A 480 -21.23 0.37 -14.72
N ALA A 481 -20.78 0.55 -15.96
CA ALA A 481 -19.60 -0.15 -16.46
C ALA A 481 -18.75 0.72 -17.40
N LEU A 482 -17.44 0.48 -17.35
CA LEU A 482 -16.46 0.89 -18.35
C LEU A 482 -15.68 -0.38 -18.73
N ARG A 483 -15.83 -0.84 -19.98
CA ARG A 483 -15.16 -2.05 -20.48
C ARG A 483 -14.37 -1.74 -21.74
N PHE A 484 -13.18 -2.33 -21.82
CA PHE A 484 -12.34 -2.40 -23.00
C PHE A 484 -12.32 -3.85 -23.49
N GLU A 485 -12.51 -4.04 -24.79
CA GLU A 485 -12.35 -5.31 -25.50
C GLU A 485 -11.15 -5.16 -26.44
N ASP A 486 -10.15 -6.02 -26.25
CA ASP A 486 -8.89 -6.00 -26.99
C ASP A 486 -8.79 -7.14 -28.03
N LYS A 487 -9.92 -7.79 -28.35
CA LYS A 487 -9.97 -8.76 -29.45
C LYS A 487 -9.74 -8.06 -30.79
N ALA A 488 -8.63 -8.40 -31.44
CA ALA A 488 -8.23 -7.84 -32.73
C ALA A 488 -9.35 -7.88 -33.79
N GLY A 489 -9.64 -6.73 -34.39
CA GLY A 489 -10.70 -6.55 -35.40
C GLY A 489 -12.13 -6.50 -34.82
N ALA A 490 -12.26 -6.55 -33.50
CA ALA A 490 -13.51 -6.43 -32.76
C ALA A 490 -13.34 -5.57 -31.49
N GLU A 491 -12.35 -4.67 -31.50
CA GLU A 491 -12.02 -3.82 -30.37
C GLU A 491 -13.20 -2.91 -30.02
N GLN A 492 -13.46 -2.73 -28.73
CA GLN A 492 -14.59 -1.93 -28.27
C GLN A 492 -14.31 -1.26 -26.93
N VAL A 493 -14.65 0.03 -26.86
CA VAL A 493 -14.90 0.71 -25.58
C VAL A 493 -16.40 0.74 -25.35
N TRP A 494 -16.85 0.20 -24.23
CA TRP A 494 -18.25 0.19 -23.82
C TRP A 494 -18.41 0.96 -22.51
N ILE A 495 -19.25 1.99 -22.54
CA ILE A 495 -19.61 2.80 -21.38
C ILE A 495 -21.10 2.61 -21.15
N GLN A 496 -21.46 2.12 -19.97
CA GLN A 496 -22.85 2.00 -19.51
C GLN A 496 -23.06 2.83 -18.25
N ALA A 497 -24.08 3.68 -18.27
CA ALA A 497 -24.63 4.33 -17.10
C ALA A 497 -26.03 3.76 -16.82
N GLU A 498 -26.26 3.25 -15.62
CA GLU A 498 -27.54 2.65 -15.21
C GLU A 498 -28.68 3.69 -15.20
N ARG A 499 -28.34 4.96 -14.92
CA ARG A 499 -29.32 6.04 -14.76
C ARG A 499 -28.93 7.30 -15.54
N ASN A 500 -28.18 8.20 -14.92
CA ASN A 500 -27.75 9.46 -15.54
C ASN A 500 -26.27 9.35 -15.95
N MET A 501 -25.92 9.96 -17.09
CA MET A 501 -24.53 10.18 -17.49
C MET A 501 -24.33 11.69 -17.66
N ASP A 502 -23.65 12.30 -16.69
CA ASP A 502 -23.33 13.74 -16.71
C ASP A 502 -21.86 13.92 -17.13
N THR A 503 -21.63 14.73 -18.17
CA THR A 503 -20.29 15.05 -18.67
C THR A 503 -20.05 16.56 -18.54
N SER A 504 -19.00 16.96 -17.84
CA SER A 504 -18.61 18.37 -17.65
C SER A 504 -17.17 18.59 -18.08
N VAL A 505 -16.98 19.13 -19.28
CA VAL A 505 -15.67 19.57 -19.79
C VAL A 505 -15.48 21.05 -19.47
N LYS A 506 -14.39 21.39 -18.77
CA LYS A 506 -14.16 22.77 -18.29
C LYS A 506 -13.52 23.70 -19.33
N ASN A 507 -13.04 23.15 -20.44
CA ASN A 507 -12.46 23.91 -21.54
C ASN A 507 -13.00 23.36 -22.87
N ASP A 508 -12.21 22.59 -23.61
CA ASP A 508 -12.56 22.13 -24.95
C ASP A 508 -12.91 20.64 -24.97
N GLU A 509 -13.99 20.30 -25.68
CA GLU A 509 -14.34 18.92 -26.03
C GLU A 509 -14.10 18.69 -27.52
N THR A 510 -13.34 17.64 -27.85
CA THR A 510 -13.11 17.20 -29.24
C THR A 510 -13.56 15.76 -29.40
N HIS A 511 -14.30 15.48 -30.49
CA HIS A 511 -14.81 14.14 -30.78
C HIS A 511 -14.63 13.78 -32.26
N SER A 512 -13.82 12.75 -32.53
CA SER A 512 -13.49 12.29 -33.89
C SER A 512 -13.89 10.84 -34.07
N VAL A 513 -14.66 10.55 -35.11
CA VAL A 513 -15.11 9.19 -35.47
C VAL A 513 -14.61 8.85 -36.86
N GLY A 514 -13.75 7.84 -36.98
CA GLY A 514 -13.22 7.40 -38.27
C GLY A 514 -14.20 6.58 -39.11
N GLY A 515 -15.20 5.96 -38.45
CA GLY A 515 -16.28 5.21 -39.07
C GLY A 515 -17.61 5.98 -39.06
N ALA A 516 -18.71 5.25 -38.82
CA ALA A 516 -20.04 5.83 -38.69
C ALA A 516 -20.37 6.19 -37.24
N ARG A 517 -21.12 7.29 -37.05
CA ARG A 517 -21.74 7.67 -35.77
C ARG A 517 -23.26 7.53 -35.88
N SER A 518 -23.87 6.78 -34.96
CA SER A 518 -25.32 6.73 -34.78
C SER A 518 -25.68 7.36 -33.44
N HIS A 519 -26.70 8.22 -33.43
CA HIS A 519 -27.19 8.90 -32.22
C HIS A 519 -28.70 8.72 -32.13
N TYR A 520 -29.18 8.16 -31.02
CA TYR A 520 -30.59 7.89 -30.80
C TYR A 520 -31.02 8.39 -29.42
N VAL A 521 -31.99 9.30 -29.41
CA VAL A 521 -32.60 9.84 -28.20
C VAL A 521 -34.09 9.52 -28.22
N LYS A 522 -34.54 8.70 -27.27
CA LYS A 522 -35.95 8.28 -27.19
C LYS A 522 -36.90 9.43 -26.80
N LYS A 523 -36.39 10.43 -26.07
CA LYS A 523 -37.16 11.57 -25.57
C LYS A 523 -36.71 12.86 -26.25
N ASN A 524 -36.14 13.78 -25.49
CA ASN A 524 -35.82 15.13 -25.96
C ASN A 524 -34.31 15.33 -26.03
N GLU A 525 -33.86 16.07 -27.05
CA GLU A 525 -32.50 16.55 -27.22
C GLU A 525 -32.52 18.08 -27.30
N LEU A 526 -31.57 18.74 -26.63
CA LEU A 526 -31.43 20.19 -26.61
C LEU A 526 -29.96 20.55 -26.85
N HIS A 527 -29.69 21.29 -27.92
CA HIS A 527 -28.40 21.90 -28.18
C HIS A 527 -28.45 23.39 -27.86
N ARG A 528 -27.46 23.87 -27.11
CA ARG A 528 -27.28 25.30 -26.80
C ARG A 528 -25.83 25.68 -27.05
N VAL A 529 -25.62 26.70 -27.87
CA VAL A 529 -24.30 27.27 -28.17
C VAL A 529 -24.41 28.77 -27.94
N GLU A 530 -23.58 29.31 -27.05
CA GLU A 530 -23.65 30.73 -26.68
C GLU A 530 -23.00 31.66 -27.72
N ALA A 531 -22.05 31.12 -28.48
CA ALA A 531 -21.37 31.83 -29.55
C ALA A 531 -21.75 31.23 -30.91
N ASN A 532 -20.77 30.72 -31.66
CA ASN A 532 -20.98 30.28 -33.03
C ASN A 532 -21.19 28.77 -33.11
N GLN A 533 -22.19 28.34 -33.88
CA GLN A 533 -22.39 26.95 -34.28
C GLN A 533 -22.14 26.80 -35.78
N THR A 534 -21.17 25.95 -36.15
CA THR A 534 -20.89 25.60 -37.55
C THR A 534 -21.14 24.12 -37.77
N GLN A 535 -21.98 23.78 -38.75
CA GLN A 535 -22.19 22.41 -39.20
C GLN A 535 -21.80 22.30 -40.68
N ALA A 536 -20.87 21.40 -40.99
CA ALA A 536 -20.41 21.16 -42.36
C ALA A 536 -20.53 19.66 -42.70
N VAL A 537 -21.11 19.37 -43.86
CA VAL A 537 -21.28 18.00 -44.38
C VAL A 537 -20.75 17.96 -45.80
N LYS A 538 -19.79 17.08 -46.09
CA LYS A 538 -19.22 16.91 -47.44
C LYS A 538 -20.16 16.13 -48.37
N GLY A 539 -20.95 15.21 -47.80
CA GLY A 539 -21.98 14.45 -48.50
C GLY A 539 -23.34 15.15 -48.53
N GLY A 540 -24.41 14.38 -48.74
CA GLY A 540 -25.77 14.88 -48.62
C GLY A 540 -26.22 15.07 -47.17
N THR A 541 -27.11 16.03 -46.95
CA THR A 541 -27.82 16.22 -45.68
C THR A 541 -29.30 16.00 -45.93
N GLU A 542 -29.94 15.19 -45.08
CA GLU A 542 -31.38 14.96 -45.06
C GLU A 542 -31.92 15.27 -43.66
N ILE A 543 -33.00 16.04 -43.59
CA ILE A 543 -33.65 16.41 -42.33
C ILE A 543 -35.14 16.10 -42.48
N LEU A 544 -35.62 15.13 -41.71
CA LEU A 544 -37.01 14.70 -41.68
C LEU A 544 -37.63 15.05 -40.32
N THR A 545 -38.87 15.54 -40.33
CA THR A 545 -39.60 15.89 -39.10
C THR A 545 -41.03 15.41 -39.23
N GLY A 546 -41.51 14.62 -38.25
CA GLY A 546 -42.88 14.10 -38.25
C GLY A 546 -43.94 15.11 -37.78
N LYS A 547 -43.53 16.35 -37.47
CA LYS A 547 -44.36 17.48 -37.03
C LYS A 547 -43.78 18.78 -37.63
N GLY A 548 -44.13 19.94 -37.07
CA GLY A 548 -43.61 21.23 -37.54
C GLY A 548 -42.09 21.39 -37.35
N LYS A 549 -41.50 22.24 -38.19
CA LYS A 549 -40.11 22.71 -38.09
C LYS A 549 -40.11 24.26 -38.07
N LEU A 550 -39.35 24.86 -37.16
CA LEU A 550 -39.19 26.31 -37.04
C LEU A 550 -37.71 26.66 -37.09
N ASP A 551 -37.30 27.37 -38.12
CA ASP A 551 -36.01 28.04 -38.21
C ASP A 551 -36.26 29.55 -38.06
N ALA A 552 -35.77 30.16 -36.97
CA ALA A 552 -35.97 31.58 -36.67
C ALA A 552 -34.63 32.26 -36.39
N ALA A 553 -34.32 33.31 -37.14
CA ALA A 553 -33.13 34.14 -36.94
C ALA A 553 -33.56 35.59 -36.65
N VAL A 554 -32.84 36.25 -35.74
CA VAL A 554 -33.08 37.67 -35.42
C VAL A 554 -32.56 38.57 -36.54
N GLU A 555 -31.41 38.20 -37.12
CA GLU A 555 -30.77 38.92 -38.22
C GLU A 555 -30.99 38.19 -39.56
N GLN A 556 -29.99 38.22 -40.44
CA GLN A 556 -30.09 37.65 -41.78
C GLN A 556 -30.24 36.12 -41.74
N TYR A 557 -31.24 35.61 -42.45
CA TYR A 557 -31.41 34.18 -42.72
C TYR A 557 -31.17 33.89 -44.21
N VAL A 558 -30.06 33.21 -44.52
CA VAL A 558 -29.67 32.90 -45.90
C VAL A 558 -29.88 31.41 -46.19
N ILE A 559 -30.71 31.12 -47.19
CA ILE A 559 -30.80 29.80 -47.81
C ILE A 559 -30.24 29.93 -49.23
N ALA A 560 -29.13 29.25 -49.51
CA ALA A 560 -28.44 29.33 -50.78
C ALA A 560 -28.22 27.94 -51.40
N SER A 561 -28.23 27.89 -52.73
CA SER A 561 -27.86 26.71 -53.50
C SER A 561 -27.11 27.15 -54.75
N GLY A 562 -26.01 26.47 -55.07
CA GLY A 562 -25.21 26.75 -56.27
C GLY A 562 -25.83 26.24 -57.57
N THR A 563 -26.87 25.39 -57.49
CA THR A 563 -27.48 24.75 -58.66
C THR A 563 -28.98 25.02 -58.74
N LYS A 564 -29.71 24.73 -57.66
CA LYS A 564 -31.17 24.83 -57.60
C LYS A 564 -31.64 24.95 -56.15
N LEU A 565 -32.51 25.92 -55.89
CA LEU A 565 -33.30 25.97 -54.66
C LEU A 565 -34.75 25.62 -54.99
N ARG A 566 -35.34 24.66 -54.26
CA ARG A 566 -36.69 24.17 -54.50
C ARG A 566 -37.47 24.11 -53.20
N LEU A 567 -38.60 24.84 -53.15
CA LEU A 567 -39.52 24.87 -52.02
C LEU A 567 -40.82 24.19 -52.48
N VAL A 568 -41.28 23.17 -51.76
CA VAL A 568 -42.47 22.39 -52.15
C VAL A 568 -43.42 22.22 -50.98
N SER A 569 -44.73 22.22 -51.27
CA SER A 569 -45.77 21.90 -50.30
C SER A 569 -47.02 21.42 -51.03
N GLY A 570 -47.30 20.11 -50.95
CA GLY A 570 -48.45 19.50 -51.60
C GLY A 570 -48.55 19.83 -53.08
N GLU A 571 -49.57 20.57 -53.48
CA GLU A 571 -49.81 20.94 -54.88
C GLU A 571 -49.12 22.26 -55.31
N SER A 572 -48.23 22.81 -54.50
CA SER A 572 -47.49 24.05 -54.78
C SER A 572 -45.97 23.84 -54.81
N ALA A 573 -45.26 24.55 -55.70
CA ALA A 573 -43.80 24.57 -55.73
C ALA A 573 -43.21 25.89 -56.26
N ILE A 574 -42.07 26.28 -55.69
CA ILE A 574 -41.20 27.38 -56.15
C ILE A 574 -39.82 26.79 -56.47
N GLU A 575 -39.25 27.16 -57.62
CA GLU A 575 -37.92 26.72 -58.03
C GLU A 575 -37.08 27.90 -58.55
N LEU A 576 -35.91 28.11 -57.93
CA LEU A 576 -34.89 29.06 -58.34
C LEU A 576 -33.72 28.28 -58.95
N ASN A 577 -33.37 28.57 -60.20
CA ASN A 577 -32.31 27.86 -60.93
C ASN A 577 -31.06 28.74 -61.06
N ALA A 578 -29.86 28.13 -61.08
CA ALA A 578 -28.58 28.83 -61.21
C ALA A 578 -28.45 29.67 -62.50
N ASN A 579 -29.23 29.36 -63.55
CA ASN A 579 -29.30 30.15 -64.78
C ASN A 579 -30.25 31.36 -64.69
N GLY A 580 -30.77 31.68 -63.50
CA GLY A 580 -31.69 32.79 -63.27
C GLY A 580 -33.17 32.47 -63.54
N LYS A 581 -33.51 31.25 -63.99
CA LYS A 581 -34.91 30.86 -64.24
C LYS A 581 -35.66 30.63 -62.93
N ILE A 582 -36.78 31.34 -62.76
CA ILE A 582 -37.71 31.18 -61.65
C ILE A 582 -38.99 30.51 -62.14
N ASN A 583 -39.40 29.41 -61.49
CA ASN A 583 -40.67 28.73 -61.75
C ASN A 583 -41.56 28.77 -60.52
N LEU A 584 -42.84 29.09 -60.70
CA LEU A 584 -43.89 29.04 -59.69
C LEU A 584 -45.07 28.22 -60.24
N ILE A 585 -45.53 27.22 -59.50
CA ILE A 585 -46.72 26.41 -59.84
C ILE A 585 -47.59 26.22 -58.61
N GLY A 586 -48.91 26.30 -58.79
CA GLY A 586 -49.92 26.08 -57.75
C GLY A 586 -51.33 26.14 -58.33
N LYS A 587 -52.35 25.92 -57.49
CA LYS A 587 -53.77 26.03 -57.87
C LYS A 587 -54.25 27.48 -58.00
N GLU A 588 -53.72 28.36 -57.16
CA GLU A 588 -54.01 29.79 -57.10
C GLU A 588 -52.75 30.51 -56.61
N PHE A 589 -52.58 31.78 -56.98
CA PHE A 589 -51.57 32.66 -56.39
C PHE A 589 -52.19 34.04 -56.12
N ASN A 590 -51.78 34.68 -55.03
CA ASN A 590 -52.21 36.02 -54.66
C ASN A 590 -50.96 36.84 -54.27
N PHE A 591 -50.76 37.98 -54.95
CA PHE A 591 -49.76 38.97 -54.58
C PHE A 591 -50.49 40.25 -54.15
N PHE A 592 -50.34 40.63 -52.89
CA PHE A 592 -50.87 41.87 -52.32
C PHE A 592 -49.71 42.77 -51.90
N VAL A 593 -49.75 44.04 -52.32
CA VAL A 593 -48.74 45.05 -51.99
C VAL A 593 -49.48 46.31 -51.55
N GLU A 594 -49.16 46.87 -50.38
CA GLU A 594 -49.79 48.10 -49.87
C GLU A 594 -49.36 49.36 -50.63
N GLY A 595 -48.14 49.36 -51.18
CA GLY A 595 -47.61 50.39 -52.07
C GLY A 595 -47.60 49.94 -53.54
N ASP A 596 -46.57 50.34 -54.28
CA ASP A 596 -46.45 50.03 -55.71
C ASP A 596 -45.88 48.64 -55.98
N GLY A 597 -46.45 47.93 -56.97
CA GLY A 597 -45.91 46.68 -57.51
C GLY A 597 -45.31 46.87 -58.91
N TYR A 598 -44.10 46.39 -59.14
CA TYR A 598 -43.40 46.50 -60.43
C TYR A 598 -43.07 45.13 -61.02
N ILE A 599 -43.48 44.87 -62.27
CA ILE A 599 -43.09 43.69 -63.05
C ILE A 599 -42.37 44.16 -64.31
N THR A 600 -41.06 43.98 -64.35
CA THR A 600 -40.20 44.44 -65.45
C THR A 600 -39.49 43.27 -66.09
N THR A 601 -39.49 43.22 -67.42
CA THR A 601 -38.71 42.24 -68.18
C THR A 601 -37.76 42.97 -69.12
N GLY A 602 -36.49 42.55 -69.18
CA GLY A 602 -35.57 43.01 -70.24
C GLY A 602 -35.95 42.48 -71.64
N GLY A 603 -36.87 41.51 -71.71
CA GLY A 603 -37.49 40.97 -72.93
C GLY A 603 -39.01 41.17 -72.95
N LYS A 604 -39.75 40.15 -73.40
CA LYS A 604 -41.23 40.18 -73.45
C LYS A 604 -41.85 39.68 -72.14
N LEU A 605 -42.94 40.33 -71.71
CA LEU A 605 -43.85 39.83 -70.68
C LEU A 605 -45.04 39.13 -71.34
N HIS A 606 -45.24 37.86 -71.00
CA HIS A 606 -46.33 37.02 -71.50
C HIS A 606 -47.34 36.76 -70.40
N LEU A 607 -48.59 37.19 -70.61
CA LEU A 607 -49.72 36.93 -69.71
C LEU A 607 -50.73 36.04 -70.43
N ASN A 608 -51.02 34.85 -69.87
CA ASN A 608 -51.99 33.87 -70.39
C ASN A 608 -51.69 33.32 -71.80
N THR A 609 -50.41 33.07 -72.13
CA THR A 609 -50.03 32.47 -73.42
C THR A 609 -50.52 31.02 -73.54
N SER A 610 -51.39 30.77 -74.53
CA SER A 610 -51.93 29.44 -74.84
C SER A 610 -50.83 28.42 -75.16
N GLY A 611 -50.99 27.18 -74.68
CA GLY A 611 -50.07 26.07 -74.93
C GLY A 611 -48.80 26.05 -74.06
N THR A 612 -48.64 27.01 -73.14
CA THR A 612 -47.48 27.05 -72.23
C THR A 612 -47.53 25.90 -71.22
N LYS A 613 -46.43 25.16 -71.08
CA LYS A 613 -46.27 24.12 -70.04
C LYS A 613 -45.57 24.70 -68.81
N PRO A 614 -45.94 24.29 -67.59
CA PRO A 614 -45.26 24.74 -66.39
C PRO A 614 -43.78 24.34 -66.42
N GLY A 615 -42.90 25.22 -65.96
CA GLY A 615 -41.45 24.99 -65.95
C GLY A 615 -40.97 24.08 -64.81
N THR A 616 -41.86 23.66 -63.91
CA THR A 616 -41.61 22.73 -62.80
C THR A 616 -42.90 21.97 -62.43
N THR A 617 -42.81 20.98 -61.53
CA THR A 617 -43.95 20.19 -61.04
C THR A 617 -44.10 20.34 -59.52
N ALA A 618 -45.32 20.25 -59.00
CA ALA A 618 -45.56 20.10 -57.57
C ALA A 618 -45.56 18.61 -57.16
N PRO A 619 -45.23 18.25 -55.91
CA PRO A 619 -45.22 16.86 -55.47
C PRO A 619 -46.62 16.22 -55.36
N GLY A 620 -47.68 17.02 -55.24
CA GLY A 620 -49.08 16.56 -55.22
C GLY A 620 -49.67 16.39 -53.81
N ALA A 621 -50.97 16.10 -53.74
CA ALA A 621 -51.71 16.02 -52.47
C ALA A 621 -51.20 14.93 -51.50
N GLY A 622 -50.53 13.89 -52.02
CA GLY A 622 -49.94 12.81 -51.23
C GLY A 622 -48.66 13.17 -50.49
N HIS A 623 -48.03 14.32 -50.78
CA HIS A 623 -46.68 14.63 -50.32
C HIS A 623 -46.48 14.59 -48.79
N LYS A 624 -47.51 14.97 -48.02
CA LYS A 624 -47.49 14.83 -46.55
C LYS A 624 -47.36 13.38 -46.12
N GLY A 625 -48.14 12.49 -46.73
CA GLY A 625 -48.09 11.05 -46.46
C GLY A 625 -46.73 10.45 -46.81
N ASP A 626 -46.10 10.92 -47.89
CA ASP A 626 -44.76 10.49 -48.28
C ASP A 626 -43.71 10.86 -47.23
N ILE A 627 -43.75 12.09 -46.69
CA ILE A 627 -42.86 12.54 -45.61
C ILE A 627 -43.14 11.78 -44.32
N ASP A 628 -44.40 11.62 -43.94
CA ASP A 628 -44.78 10.88 -42.73
C ASP A 628 -44.28 9.42 -42.81
N ALA A 629 -44.43 8.76 -43.96
CA ALA A 629 -43.91 7.42 -44.20
C ALA A 629 -42.37 7.37 -44.13
N ALA A 630 -41.66 8.34 -44.72
CA ALA A 630 -40.21 8.43 -44.65
C ALA A 630 -39.73 8.61 -43.20
N VAL A 631 -40.39 9.45 -42.40
CA VAL A 631 -40.09 9.62 -40.96
C VAL A 631 -40.29 8.30 -40.23
N GLN A 632 -41.45 7.64 -40.38
CA GLN A 632 -41.75 6.38 -39.67
C GLN A 632 -40.78 5.25 -40.04
N ALA A 633 -40.20 5.26 -41.24
CA ALA A 633 -39.20 4.27 -41.64
C ALA A 633 -37.96 4.27 -40.72
N TYR A 634 -37.56 5.43 -40.18
CA TYR A 634 -36.43 5.54 -39.23
C TYR A 634 -36.77 5.09 -37.81
N PHE A 635 -38.05 4.88 -37.48
CA PHE A 635 -38.53 4.50 -36.15
C PHE A 635 -39.23 3.13 -36.11
N SER A 636 -39.26 2.40 -37.23
CA SER A 636 -39.94 1.10 -37.32
C SER A 636 -39.22 -0.01 -36.53
N PRO A 637 -39.94 -0.98 -35.92
CA PRO A 637 -39.37 -1.96 -34.98
C PRO A 637 -38.23 -2.82 -35.52
N ASP A 638 -38.20 -3.09 -36.83
CA ASP A 638 -37.15 -3.93 -37.45
C ASP A 638 -35.80 -3.23 -37.57
N GLN A 639 -35.75 -1.88 -37.54
CA GLN A 639 -34.48 -1.15 -37.44
C GLN A 639 -33.97 -1.05 -36.00
N ALA A 640 -34.87 -0.99 -35.01
CA ALA A 640 -34.50 -1.03 -33.60
C ALA A 640 -33.88 -2.39 -33.18
N LYS A 641 -34.22 -3.49 -33.87
CA LYS A 641 -33.59 -4.81 -33.66
C LYS A 641 -32.23 -4.95 -34.35
N LYS A 642 -31.99 -4.28 -35.48
CA LYS A 642 -30.66 -4.29 -36.15
C LYS A 642 -29.63 -3.40 -35.46
N SER A 643 -30.05 -2.37 -34.74
CA SER A 643 -29.16 -1.53 -33.93
C SER A 643 -28.92 -2.05 -32.51
N ALA A 644 -29.72 -3.03 -32.04
CA ALA A 644 -29.64 -3.56 -30.67
C ALA A 644 -29.35 -5.08 -30.57
N GLY A 645 -29.11 -5.80 -31.67
CA GLY A 645 -28.93 -7.26 -31.64
C GLY A 645 -27.86 -7.77 -32.59
N ALA A 646 -26.62 -7.87 -32.12
CA ALA A 646 -25.60 -8.72 -32.73
C ALA A 646 -24.85 -9.48 -31.61
N GLY A 647 -25.58 -10.36 -30.92
CA GLY A 647 -25.01 -11.47 -30.16
C GLY A 647 -24.97 -12.72 -31.04
N VAL A 648 -23.75 -13.09 -31.45
CA VAL A 648 -23.18 -14.41 -31.79
C VAL A 648 -24.04 -15.47 -32.53
N SER A 649 -23.60 -15.84 -33.74
CA SER A 649 -23.53 -17.25 -34.19
C SER A 649 -22.48 -17.42 -35.31
N GLY A 650 -21.62 -18.42 -35.18
CA GLY A 650 -20.47 -18.68 -36.06
C GLY A 650 -20.81 -19.19 -37.47
N GLY A 651 -19.87 -19.00 -38.39
CA GLY A 651 -19.91 -19.52 -39.74
C GLY A 651 -18.68 -19.11 -40.54
N SER A 652 -17.84 -20.09 -40.86
CA SER A 652 -16.58 -20.04 -41.60
C SER A 652 -16.71 -19.45 -43.02
N GLY A 653 -15.76 -18.58 -43.42
CA GLY A 653 -15.62 -18.12 -44.81
C GLY A 653 -14.26 -17.46 -45.06
N LYS A 654 -13.58 -17.88 -46.13
CA LYS A 654 -12.16 -17.67 -46.46
C LYS A 654 -11.76 -16.22 -46.81
N ALA A 655 -10.46 -15.98 -46.66
CA ALA A 655 -9.69 -14.74 -46.86
C ALA A 655 -9.57 -14.22 -48.30
N ALA A 656 -9.42 -12.89 -48.44
CA ALA A 656 -8.38 -12.12 -49.19
C ALA A 656 -8.79 -10.62 -49.33
N PRO A 657 -7.90 -9.69 -49.70
CA PRO A 657 -6.82 -9.10 -48.90
C PRO A 657 -7.05 -7.60 -48.57
N ALA A 658 -6.25 -7.08 -47.64
CA ALA A 658 -6.28 -5.73 -47.11
C ALA A 658 -5.88 -4.65 -48.13
N GLN A 659 -6.58 -3.52 -48.12
CA GLN A 659 -6.10 -2.24 -48.66
C GLN A 659 -6.04 -1.21 -47.54
N ASN A 660 -4.81 -0.84 -47.20
CA ASN A 660 -4.41 0.33 -46.42
C ASN A 660 -5.02 1.61 -46.99
N ASN A 661 -5.44 2.53 -46.12
CA ASN A 661 -5.43 3.96 -46.41
C ASN A 661 -5.27 4.77 -45.11
N SER A 662 -4.01 5.03 -44.77
CA SER A 662 -3.57 6.08 -43.84
C SER A 662 -3.42 7.40 -44.61
N ALA A 663 -4.00 8.49 -44.12
CA ALA A 663 -3.63 9.86 -44.51
C ALA A 663 -2.66 10.39 -43.44
N ALA A 664 -1.34 10.37 -43.65
CA ALA A 664 -0.50 11.29 -44.44
C ALA A 664 -0.31 12.66 -43.77
N SER A 665 0.71 12.75 -42.90
CA SER A 665 1.43 13.98 -42.59
C SER A 665 2.29 14.37 -43.80
N THR A 666 2.33 15.64 -44.16
CA THR A 666 2.97 16.16 -45.38
C THR A 666 4.50 16.33 -45.28
N GLY A 667 5.18 15.56 -44.44
CA GLY A 667 6.65 15.50 -44.38
C GLY A 667 7.18 14.26 -45.09
N THR A 668 8.20 14.42 -45.94
CA THR A 668 8.90 13.28 -46.56
C THR A 668 9.96 12.74 -45.61
N ASP A 669 9.72 11.54 -45.07
CA ASP A 669 10.72 10.80 -44.29
C ASP A 669 11.98 10.54 -45.14
N LYS A 670 13.14 10.78 -44.54
CA LYS A 670 14.45 10.48 -45.12
C LYS A 670 15.08 9.30 -44.37
N THR A 671 16.00 8.63 -45.05
CA THR A 671 16.78 7.53 -44.48
C THR A 671 18.26 7.85 -44.57
N SER A 672 18.97 7.78 -43.45
CA SER A 672 20.43 7.88 -43.39
C SER A 672 21.05 6.48 -43.41
N GLU A 673 21.70 6.11 -44.51
CA GLU A 673 22.33 4.79 -44.65
C GLU A 673 23.76 4.78 -44.10
N TYR A 674 24.11 3.74 -43.34
CA TYR A 674 25.44 3.54 -42.75
C TYR A 674 26.06 2.24 -43.27
N ASP A 675 27.28 2.34 -43.79
CA ASP A 675 28.01 1.23 -44.44
C ASP A 675 28.69 0.29 -43.41
N TYR A 676 27.90 -0.21 -42.46
CA TYR A 676 28.28 -1.26 -41.50
C TYR A 676 27.00 -1.87 -40.90
N SER A 677 27.12 -3.05 -40.31
CA SER A 677 25.96 -3.75 -39.74
C SER A 677 25.57 -3.19 -38.38
N LEU A 678 24.32 -3.35 -37.95
CA LEU A 678 23.90 -2.99 -36.59
C LEU A 678 24.80 -3.65 -35.52
N GLN A 679 25.30 -4.87 -35.78
CA GLN A 679 26.18 -5.58 -34.87
C GLN A 679 27.55 -4.88 -34.71
N ASP A 680 28.11 -4.31 -35.79
CA ASP A 680 29.35 -3.52 -35.70
C ASP A 680 29.15 -2.25 -34.86
N MET A 681 27.95 -1.65 -34.89
CA MET A 681 27.58 -0.54 -34.00
C MET A 681 27.63 -0.98 -32.53
N VAL A 682 26.96 -2.10 -32.23
CA VAL A 682 26.85 -2.68 -30.88
C VAL A 682 28.24 -3.03 -30.35
N ASP A 683 29.09 -3.62 -31.18
CA ASP A 683 30.45 -4.00 -30.82
C ASP A 683 31.35 -2.80 -30.53
N LYS A 684 31.18 -1.69 -31.25
CA LYS A 684 31.87 -0.42 -30.92
C LYS A 684 31.39 0.16 -29.59
N GLN A 685 30.08 0.13 -29.33
CA GLN A 685 29.48 0.68 -28.11
C GLN A 685 29.85 -0.11 -26.85
N LYS A 686 29.84 -1.45 -26.93
CA LYS A 686 30.15 -2.32 -25.77
C LYS A 686 31.61 -2.25 -25.33
N ASN A 687 32.51 -1.89 -26.25
CA ASN A 687 33.95 -1.84 -26.03
C ASN A 687 34.48 -0.45 -25.63
N LEU A 688 33.60 0.52 -25.38
CA LEU A 688 34.00 1.84 -24.87
C LEU A 688 34.59 1.75 -23.47
N LYS A 689 35.59 2.61 -23.22
CA LYS A 689 36.18 2.79 -21.88
C LYS A 689 35.12 3.24 -20.86
N ALA A 690 34.20 4.11 -21.27
CA ALA A 690 33.00 4.46 -20.53
C ALA A 690 31.80 3.74 -21.18
N LYS A 691 31.37 2.63 -20.58
CA LYS A 691 30.32 1.78 -21.15
C LYS A 691 28.95 2.46 -21.08
N PRO A 692 28.08 2.26 -22.10
CA PRO A 692 26.67 2.61 -22.01
C PRO A 692 26.04 2.06 -20.73
N GLN A 693 25.15 2.85 -20.13
CA GLN A 693 24.45 2.50 -18.89
C GLN A 693 22.98 2.19 -19.17
N LYS A 694 22.30 1.57 -18.21
CA LYS A 694 20.83 1.52 -18.14
C LYS A 694 20.37 1.79 -16.72
N TRP A 695 19.26 2.49 -16.56
CA TRP A 695 18.64 2.68 -15.25
C TRP A 695 17.95 1.40 -14.76
N THR A 696 18.14 1.07 -13.48
CA THR A 696 17.44 -0.02 -12.79
C THR A 696 16.88 0.49 -11.47
N ARG A 697 16.05 -0.32 -10.78
CA ARG A 697 15.57 0.01 -9.42
C ARG A 697 16.69 0.22 -8.38
N ARG A 698 17.93 -0.15 -8.71
CA ARG A 698 19.13 0.01 -7.87
C ARG A 698 20.10 1.10 -8.39
N GLY A 699 19.69 1.88 -9.38
CA GLY A 699 20.51 2.91 -10.04
C GLY A 699 21.07 2.48 -11.39
N PHE A 700 22.01 3.28 -11.91
CA PHE A 700 22.67 3.03 -13.21
C PHE A 700 23.63 1.83 -13.13
N VAL A 701 23.53 0.95 -14.12
CA VAL A 701 24.46 -0.18 -14.32
C VAL A 701 24.91 -0.24 -15.77
N ASN A 702 26.05 -0.87 -16.05
CA ASN A 702 26.50 -1.12 -17.43
C ASN A 702 25.42 -1.90 -18.20
N ALA A 703 25.08 -1.40 -19.40
CA ALA A 703 24.16 -2.07 -20.30
C ALA A 703 24.81 -3.34 -20.88
N SER A 704 24.02 -4.41 -20.98
CA SER A 704 24.44 -5.63 -21.68
C SER A 704 24.43 -5.43 -23.19
N GLU A 705 25.03 -6.36 -23.93
CA GLU A 705 24.99 -6.35 -25.40
C GLU A 705 23.55 -6.38 -25.93
N GLU A 706 22.66 -7.15 -25.30
CA GLU A 706 21.23 -7.20 -25.65
C GLU A 706 20.52 -5.88 -25.39
N ASP A 707 20.85 -5.20 -24.28
CA ASP A 707 20.28 -3.88 -23.99
C ASP A 707 20.72 -2.86 -25.04
N ILE A 708 22.00 -2.85 -25.40
CA ILE A 708 22.54 -1.95 -26.45
C ILE A 708 21.85 -2.25 -27.77
N LYS A 709 21.79 -3.53 -28.19
CA LYS A 709 21.15 -3.95 -29.45
C LYS A 709 19.67 -3.58 -29.50
N LYS A 710 18.95 -3.76 -28.39
CA LYS A 710 17.53 -3.43 -28.27
C LYS A 710 17.27 -1.95 -28.57
N TYR A 711 18.05 -1.03 -27.99
CA TYR A 711 17.82 0.41 -28.12
C TYR A 711 18.56 1.05 -29.32
N ALA A 712 19.62 0.41 -29.81
CA ALA A 712 20.32 0.82 -31.01
C ALA A 712 19.57 0.47 -32.29
N ASN A 713 18.73 -0.57 -32.30
CA ASN A 713 18.02 -0.98 -33.52
C ASN A 713 16.89 0.02 -33.88
N PRO A 714 16.98 0.76 -35.00
CA PRO A 714 15.97 1.75 -35.38
C PRO A 714 14.62 1.10 -35.72
N ASP A 715 14.64 -0.12 -36.25
CA ASP A 715 13.42 -0.85 -36.66
C ASP A 715 12.50 -1.16 -35.48
N ASN A 716 13.05 -1.28 -34.27
CA ASN A 716 12.27 -1.51 -33.06
C ASN A 716 11.39 -0.32 -32.69
N TYR A 717 11.66 0.88 -33.23
CA TYR A 717 11.06 2.13 -32.78
C TYR A 717 10.52 3.02 -33.90
N ASN A 718 10.41 2.50 -35.14
CA ASN A 718 10.00 3.30 -36.30
C ASN A 718 8.47 3.50 -36.41
N THR A 719 7.72 3.31 -35.33
CA THR A 719 6.26 3.47 -35.30
C THR A 719 5.80 4.17 -34.02
N GLY A 720 4.58 4.71 -34.05
CA GLY A 720 3.96 5.34 -32.88
C GLY A 720 4.78 6.51 -32.31
N THR A 721 4.70 6.67 -30.98
CA THR A 721 5.38 7.75 -30.25
C THR A 721 6.91 7.60 -30.32
N ASP A 722 7.44 6.38 -30.31
CA ASP A 722 8.89 6.15 -30.29
C ASP A 722 9.59 6.65 -31.56
N LYS A 723 8.84 6.83 -32.66
CA LYS A 723 9.35 7.42 -33.92
C LYS A 723 9.87 8.84 -33.74
N TYR A 724 9.41 9.58 -32.71
CA TYR A 724 9.85 10.96 -32.44
C TYR A 724 11.34 11.08 -32.10
N GLN A 725 12.03 9.99 -31.75
CA GLN A 725 13.48 10.03 -31.58
C GLN A 725 14.24 10.29 -32.90
N PHE A 726 13.59 10.02 -34.04
CA PHE A 726 14.11 10.22 -35.39
C PHE A 726 13.68 11.56 -35.99
N LEU A 727 12.94 12.39 -35.24
CA LEU A 727 12.46 13.68 -35.74
C LEU A 727 13.64 14.56 -36.15
N ASP A 728 13.65 15.01 -37.40
CA ASP A 728 14.70 15.85 -37.96
C ASP A 728 14.60 17.28 -37.40
N LEU A 729 15.42 17.55 -36.39
CA LEU A 729 15.52 18.83 -35.72
C LEU A 729 16.27 19.89 -36.54
N SER A 730 16.85 19.52 -37.68
CA SER A 730 17.48 20.47 -38.61
C SER A 730 16.51 21.06 -39.64
N SER A 731 15.26 20.60 -39.64
CA SER A 731 14.21 21.09 -40.51
C SER A 731 13.27 22.03 -39.75
N SER A 732 12.86 23.13 -40.41
CA SER A 732 11.82 24.01 -39.85
C SER A 732 10.49 23.28 -39.78
N SER A 733 9.78 23.48 -38.68
CA SER A 733 8.46 22.91 -38.46
C SER A 733 7.34 23.75 -39.11
N GLY A 734 7.64 24.93 -39.67
CA GLY A 734 6.66 25.78 -40.36
C GLY A 734 5.61 26.41 -39.43
N VAL A 735 5.93 26.56 -38.16
CA VAL A 735 5.00 27.06 -37.14
C VAL A 735 4.84 28.58 -37.23
N SER A 736 3.62 29.08 -37.06
CA SER A 736 3.34 30.52 -37.09
C SER A 736 3.75 31.22 -35.79
N GLU A 737 3.98 32.53 -35.85
CA GLU A 737 4.21 33.35 -34.64
C GLU A 737 3.03 33.29 -33.67
N THR A 738 1.80 33.14 -34.18
CA THR A 738 0.58 32.99 -33.37
C THR A 738 0.53 31.65 -32.62
N ASP A 739 0.93 30.57 -33.27
CA ASP A 739 1.00 29.25 -32.62
C ASP A 739 2.11 29.22 -31.57
N MET A 740 3.25 29.85 -31.87
CA MET A 740 4.34 30.02 -30.90
C MET A 740 3.90 30.88 -29.70
N ALA A 741 3.16 31.97 -29.92
CA ALA A 741 2.59 32.80 -28.85
C ALA A 741 1.65 32.00 -27.96
N SER A 742 0.80 31.19 -28.59
CA SER A 742 -0.16 30.34 -27.89
C SER A 742 0.56 29.32 -27.01
N PHE A 743 1.65 28.73 -27.50
CA PHE A 743 2.48 27.83 -26.71
C PHE A 743 3.20 28.54 -25.55
N LEU A 744 3.78 29.72 -25.77
CA LEU A 744 4.58 30.42 -24.76
C LEU A 744 3.76 31.15 -23.69
N LYS A 745 2.46 31.36 -23.94
CA LYS A 745 1.53 32.01 -22.99
C LYS A 745 1.55 31.32 -21.61
N GLY A 746 1.78 32.11 -20.56
CA GLY A 746 1.84 31.64 -19.18
C GLY A 746 3.13 30.90 -18.81
N LYS A 747 4.16 30.89 -19.69
CA LYS A 747 5.46 30.22 -19.44
C LYS A 747 6.54 31.20 -18.95
N GLY A 748 6.17 32.07 -18.03
CA GLY A 748 7.10 32.94 -17.30
C GLY A 748 7.92 33.83 -18.23
N VAL A 749 9.24 33.81 -18.06
CA VAL A 749 10.19 34.63 -18.84
C VAL A 749 10.23 34.28 -20.34
N LEU A 750 9.62 33.16 -20.74
CA LEU A 750 9.55 32.73 -22.14
C LEU A 750 8.34 33.35 -22.88
N GLU A 751 7.33 33.84 -22.15
CA GLU A 751 6.18 34.52 -22.75
C GLU A 751 6.63 35.82 -23.44
N GLY A 752 6.20 36.06 -24.68
CA GLY A 752 6.62 37.21 -25.48
C GLY A 752 7.94 37.03 -26.23
N GLN A 753 8.51 35.80 -26.25
CA GLN A 753 9.77 35.48 -26.93
C GLN A 753 9.58 34.73 -28.26
N GLU A 754 8.38 34.77 -28.83
CA GLU A 754 8.00 34.00 -30.02
C GLU A 754 8.90 34.32 -31.20
N LYS A 755 9.06 35.61 -31.46
CA LYS A 755 9.92 36.13 -32.52
C LYS A 755 11.38 35.72 -32.31
N THR A 756 11.86 35.74 -31.06
CA THR A 756 13.21 35.30 -30.71
C THR A 756 13.43 33.83 -31.06
N TYR A 757 12.46 32.95 -30.73
CA TYR A 757 12.54 31.53 -31.08
C TYR A 757 12.52 31.30 -32.59
N LEU A 758 11.62 31.97 -33.32
CA LEU A 758 11.52 31.86 -34.78
C LEU A 758 12.78 32.37 -35.48
N ASP A 759 13.31 33.52 -35.06
CA ASP A 759 14.50 34.12 -35.65
C ASP A 759 15.75 33.27 -35.33
N ALA A 760 15.89 32.77 -34.10
CA ALA A 760 17.00 31.88 -33.72
C ALA A 760 16.94 30.53 -34.46
N ALA A 761 15.76 29.93 -34.58
CA ALA A 761 15.53 28.69 -35.34
C ALA A 761 15.99 28.83 -36.79
N LYS A 762 15.55 29.90 -37.45
CA LYS A 762 15.93 30.20 -38.84
C LYS A 762 17.42 30.48 -38.99
N LYS A 763 18.00 31.25 -38.06
CA LYS A 763 19.42 31.63 -38.07
C LYS A 763 20.35 30.45 -37.88
N TYR A 764 19.97 29.49 -37.04
CA TYR A 764 20.82 28.36 -36.67
C TYR A 764 20.42 27.03 -37.28
N ASN A 765 19.42 27.01 -38.16
CA ASN A 765 18.89 25.81 -38.81
C ASN A 765 18.53 24.73 -37.79
N VAL A 766 17.66 25.10 -36.84
CA VAL A 766 17.12 24.22 -35.78
C VAL A 766 15.61 24.41 -35.73
N SER A 767 14.84 23.34 -35.51
CA SER A 767 13.40 23.39 -35.35
C SER A 767 12.98 24.38 -34.26
N GLU A 768 12.13 25.34 -34.63
CA GLU A 768 11.57 26.34 -33.73
C GLU A 768 10.75 25.72 -32.60
N VAL A 769 10.04 24.62 -32.88
CA VAL A 769 9.27 23.87 -31.90
C VAL A 769 10.20 23.20 -30.89
N TYR A 770 11.30 22.61 -31.36
CA TYR A 770 12.28 22.00 -30.48
C TYR A 770 12.92 23.02 -29.54
N LEU A 771 13.34 24.18 -30.05
CA LEU A 771 13.96 25.21 -29.22
C LEU A 771 13.02 25.71 -28.11
N ALA A 772 11.77 26.05 -28.46
CA ALA A 772 10.79 26.52 -27.49
C ALA A 772 10.36 25.45 -26.48
N SER A 773 10.28 24.20 -26.93
CA SER A 773 9.86 23.08 -26.07
C SER A 773 10.97 22.62 -25.13
N HIS A 774 12.21 22.56 -25.63
CA HIS A 774 13.38 22.21 -24.83
C HIS A 774 13.62 23.27 -23.75
N SER A 775 13.57 24.55 -24.11
CA SER A 775 13.73 25.61 -23.11
C SER A 775 12.62 25.59 -22.07
N ALA A 776 11.36 25.37 -22.48
CA ALA A 776 10.24 25.25 -21.54
C ALA A 776 10.42 24.06 -20.59
N LEU A 777 10.96 22.93 -21.05
CA LEU A 777 11.25 21.79 -20.19
C LEU A 777 12.36 22.11 -19.19
N GLU A 778 13.52 22.56 -19.68
CA GLU A 778 14.72 22.82 -18.88
C GLU A 778 14.51 23.92 -17.83
N THR A 779 13.63 24.87 -18.13
CA THR A 779 13.37 26.02 -17.24
C THR A 779 12.14 25.84 -16.37
N GLY A 780 11.42 24.72 -16.48
CA GLY A 780 10.14 24.54 -15.78
C GLY A 780 9.12 25.60 -16.19
N ASN A 781 8.92 25.76 -17.50
CA ASN A 781 8.11 26.81 -18.14
C ASN A 781 8.58 28.23 -17.78
N GLY A 782 9.88 28.50 -17.90
CA GLY A 782 10.46 29.82 -17.67
C GLY A 782 10.52 30.26 -16.20
N ALA A 783 10.29 29.35 -15.25
CA ALA A 783 10.19 29.66 -13.83
C ALA A 783 11.47 29.39 -13.02
N SER A 784 12.44 28.67 -13.59
CA SER A 784 13.70 28.33 -12.93
C SER A 784 14.55 29.56 -12.62
N GLU A 785 15.44 29.43 -11.64
CA GLU A 785 16.32 30.52 -11.20
C GLU A 785 17.25 31.00 -12.34
N LEU A 786 17.83 30.05 -13.09
CA LEU A 786 18.65 30.33 -14.28
C LEU A 786 17.86 31.05 -15.39
N ALA A 787 16.55 30.77 -15.53
CA ALA A 787 15.69 31.41 -16.50
C ALA A 787 15.24 32.81 -16.06
N LYS A 788 14.99 33.02 -14.76
CA LYS A 788 14.67 34.35 -14.18
C LYS A 788 15.88 35.28 -14.11
N GLY A 789 17.07 34.69 -14.25
CA GLY A 789 18.36 35.34 -14.33
C GLY A 789 19.05 35.45 -12.98
N VAL A 790 20.35 35.20 -12.98
CA VAL A 790 21.23 35.14 -11.81
C VAL A 790 22.29 36.24 -11.94
N GLU A 791 22.62 36.94 -10.84
CA GLU A 791 23.73 37.88 -10.84
C GLU A 791 25.07 37.16 -10.73
N VAL A 792 25.97 37.47 -11.66
CA VAL A 792 27.37 37.03 -11.64
C VAL A 792 28.24 38.27 -11.85
N ASN A 793 29.08 38.60 -10.87
CA ASN A 793 29.97 39.78 -10.90
C ASN A 793 29.24 41.10 -11.24
N GLY A 794 28.02 41.30 -10.71
CA GLY A 794 27.22 42.51 -10.93
C GLY A 794 26.50 42.57 -12.29
N VAL A 795 26.52 41.49 -13.08
CA VAL A 795 25.77 41.38 -14.34
C VAL A 795 24.73 40.28 -14.21
N LYS A 796 23.47 40.60 -14.46
CA LYS A 796 22.38 39.63 -14.50
C LYS A 796 22.41 38.83 -15.80
N VAL A 797 22.48 37.51 -15.70
CA VAL A 797 22.64 36.59 -16.84
C VAL A 797 21.60 35.48 -16.82
N TYR A 798 21.26 34.96 -17.99
CA TYR A 798 20.13 34.06 -18.21
C TYR A 798 20.60 32.79 -18.92
N ASN A 799 20.02 31.64 -18.57
CA ASN A 799 20.32 30.36 -19.23
C ASN A 799 19.03 29.57 -19.43
N MET A 800 18.60 29.44 -20.70
CA MET A 800 17.31 28.85 -21.06
C MET A 800 17.36 27.36 -21.38
N TYR A 801 18.55 26.75 -21.42
CA TYR A 801 18.74 25.36 -21.85
C TYR A 801 19.65 24.56 -20.89
N GLY A 802 19.90 25.09 -19.69
CA GLY A 802 20.76 24.43 -18.70
C GLY A 802 22.23 24.24 -19.14
N ILE A 803 22.70 24.96 -20.16
CA ILE A 803 24.02 24.71 -20.75
C ILE A 803 25.12 25.06 -19.74
N GLY A 804 26.01 24.11 -19.48
CA GLY A 804 27.10 24.28 -18.51
C GLY A 804 26.68 24.15 -17.05
N ALA A 805 25.42 23.75 -16.77
CA ALA A 805 24.97 23.40 -15.44
C ALA A 805 25.44 21.97 -15.09
N LEU A 806 26.19 21.83 -14.00
CA LEU A 806 26.70 20.55 -13.50
C LEU A 806 25.94 20.11 -12.24
N ASP A 807 25.71 18.80 -12.12
CA ASP A 807 25.01 18.19 -10.99
C ASP A 807 25.63 18.59 -9.64
N GLY A 808 24.77 18.91 -8.67
CA GLY A 808 25.17 19.38 -7.33
C GLY A 808 25.50 20.88 -7.24
N ASN A 809 25.66 21.60 -8.36
CA ASN A 809 25.86 23.06 -8.37
C ASN A 809 25.37 23.74 -9.66
N ALA A 810 24.21 23.30 -10.15
CA ALA A 810 23.67 23.65 -11.46
C ALA A 810 23.49 25.16 -11.66
N VAL A 811 22.98 25.87 -10.65
CA VAL A 811 22.73 27.31 -10.73
C VAL A 811 24.03 28.10 -10.91
N LYS A 812 25.05 27.84 -10.08
CA LYS A 812 26.33 28.58 -10.14
C LYS A 812 27.11 28.27 -11.42
N THR A 813 27.16 27.01 -11.81
CA THR A 813 27.93 26.58 -12.99
C THR A 813 27.26 27.05 -14.28
N GLY A 814 25.93 26.91 -14.37
CA GLY A 814 25.13 27.40 -15.48
C GLY A 814 25.12 28.93 -15.60
N SER A 815 25.10 29.68 -14.50
CA SER A 815 25.15 31.14 -14.52
C SER A 815 26.54 31.67 -14.88
N ASN A 816 27.62 31.06 -14.38
CA ASN A 816 28.98 31.40 -14.79
C ASN A 816 29.22 31.14 -16.29
N TYR A 817 28.66 30.06 -16.82
CA TYR A 817 28.71 29.79 -18.25
C TYR A 817 27.97 30.87 -19.05
N ALA A 818 26.73 31.20 -18.65
CA ALA A 818 25.93 32.26 -19.27
C ALA A 818 26.63 33.63 -19.22
N TYR A 819 27.31 33.94 -18.12
CA TYR A 819 28.14 35.14 -17.97
C TYR A 819 29.30 35.17 -18.96
N LYS A 820 30.05 34.06 -19.08
CA LYS A 820 31.14 33.94 -20.06
C LYS A 820 30.65 34.10 -21.50
N MET A 821 29.44 33.64 -21.80
CA MET A 821 28.82 33.73 -23.12
C MET A 821 28.09 35.06 -23.39
N GLY A 822 27.99 35.94 -22.39
CA GLY A 822 27.36 37.26 -22.54
C GLY A 822 25.83 37.22 -22.65
N TRP A 823 25.18 36.20 -22.07
CA TRP A 823 23.71 36.03 -22.12
C TRP A 823 23.00 36.91 -21.10
N THR A 824 23.08 38.23 -21.30
CA THR A 824 22.59 39.25 -20.36
C THR A 824 21.09 39.57 -20.50
N SER A 825 20.36 38.85 -21.35
CA SER A 825 18.90 38.94 -21.49
C SER A 825 18.31 37.60 -21.91
N PRO A 826 17.00 37.37 -21.72
CA PRO A 826 16.30 36.20 -22.23
C PRO A 826 16.54 35.96 -23.72
N GLU A 827 16.49 37.00 -24.53
CA GLU A 827 16.69 36.92 -25.99
C GLU A 827 18.08 36.40 -26.33
N LYS A 828 19.12 36.93 -25.67
CA LYS A 828 20.51 36.50 -25.87
C LYS A 828 20.74 35.06 -25.40
N ALA A 829 20.06 34.63 -24.34
CA ALA A 829 20.14 33.26 -23.85
C ALA A 829 19.44 32.27 -24.80
N ILE A 830 18.32 32.68 -25.41
CA ILE A 830 17.61 31.88 -26.42
C ILE A 830 18.46 31.75 -27.69
N ASP A 831 18.95 32.87 -28.25
CA ASP A 831 19.82 32.90 -29.44
C ASP A 831 21.13 32.13 -29.20
N GLY A 832 21.80 32.38 -28.08
CA GLY A 832 23.06 31.74 -27.73
C GLY A 832 22.92 30.24 -27.44
N GLY A 833 21.83 29.82 -26.81
CA GLY A 833 21.54 28.41 -26.61
C GLY A 833 21.20 27.68 -27.91
N ALA A 834 20.41 28.29 -28.79
CA ALA A 834 20.12 27.77 -30.12
C ALA A 834 21.40 27.60 -30.97
N LYS A 835 22.31 28.60 -30.92
CA LYS A 835 23.64 28.52 -31.52
C LYS A 835 24.43 27.32 -31.01
N TRP A 836 24.48 27.15 -29.69
CA TRP A 836 25.22 26.05 -29.06
C TRP A 836 24.68 24.70 -29.49
N ILE A 837 23.35 24.51 -29.46
CA ILE A 837 22.68 23.27 -29.89
C ILE A 837 23.02 22.96 -31.35
N SER A 838 22.96 23.97 -32.21
CA SER A 838 23.29 23.84 -33.63
C SER A 838 24.75 23.44 -33.85
N GLU A 839 25.70 24.20 -33.30
CA GLU A 839 27.14 24.00 -33.52
C GLU A 839 27.68 22.72 -32.87
N LYS A 840 27.09 22.29 -31.74
CA LYS A 840 27.56 21.11 -31.00
C LYS A 840 26.94 19.82 -31.48
N TYR A 841 25.73 19.83 -32.02
CA TYR A 841 25.02 18.60 -32.38
C TYR A 841 24.43 18.66 -33.79
N ILE A 842 23.42 19.50 -34.01
CA ILE A 842 22.54 19.40 -35.19
C ILE A 842 23.29 19.68 -36.50
N ASN A 843 24.03 20.79 -36.57
CA ASN A 843 24.78 21.23 -37.74
C ASN A 843 26.30 21.15 -37.51
N ASN A 844 26.75 20.29 -36.59
CA ASN A 844 28.17 20.06 -36.36
C ASN A 844 28.79 19.39 -37.58
N ALA A 845 29.91 19.93 -38.07
CA ALA A 845 30.56 19.48 -39.31
C ALA A 845 31.07 18.03 -39.26
N ASP A 846 31.41 17.53 -38.07
CA ASP A 846 32.01 16.20 -37.89
C ASP A 846 30.95 15.13 -37.57
N TYR A 847 29.86 15.50 -36.89
CA TYR A 847 28.90 14.53 -36.34
C TYR A 847 27.48 14.60 -36.92
N ALA A 848 27.00 15.78 -37.35
CA ALA A 848 25.67 16.00 -37.94
C ALA A 848 24.50 15.26 -37.24
N GLN A 849 24.37 15.42 -35.91
CA GLN A 849 23.40 14.72 -35.07
C GLN A 849 22.06 15.47 -35.03
N ASN A 850 21.31 15.43 -36.13
CA ASN A 850 20.06 16.16 -36.33
C ASN A 850 18.83 15.58 -35.60
N ASN A 851 18.96 14.49 -34.84
CA ASN A 851 17.86 13.92 -34.06
C ASN A 851 18.38 13.24 -32.78
N LEU A 852 17.47 12.95 -31.83
CA LEU A 852 17.86 12.39 -30.53
C LEU A 852 18.53 11.02 -30.64
N TYR A 853 18.11 10.19 -31.60
CA TYR A 853 18.77 8.91 -31.86
C TYR A 853 20.25 9.13 -32.22
N LYS A 854 20.55 10.05 -33.14
CA LYS A 854 21.93 10.34 -33.57
C LYS A 854 22.74 11.00 -32.47
N MET A 855 22.11 11.85 -31.64
CA MET A 855 22.76 12.43 -30.45
C MET A 855 23.14 11.34 -29.43
N ARG A 856 22.31 10.31 -29.26
CA ARG A 856 22.60 9.20 -28.36
C ARG A 856 23.64 8.24 -28.91
N TRP A 857 23.46 7.79 -30.16
CA TRP A 857 24.19 6.65 -30.70
C TRP A 857 25.36 7.03 -31.60
N ASN A 858 25.34 8.23 -32.15
CA ASN A 858 26.28 8.73 -33.16
C ASN A 858 26.59 7.69 -34.23
N PRO A 859 25.63 7.28 -35.06
CA PRO A 859 25.87 6.25 -36.08
C PRO A 859 26.91 6.66 -37.14
N ALA A 860 27.23 7.96 -37.30
CA ALA A 860 28.34 8.37 -38.16
C ALA A 860 29.71 7.96 -37.59
N SER A 861 29.86 7.97 -36.26
CA SER A 861 31.05 7.51 -35.55
C SER A 861 30.67 6.89 -34.19
N PRO A 862 30.20 5.62 -34.19
CA PRO A 862 29.63 4.99 -33.00
C PRO A 862 30.61 5.02 -31.83
N GLY A 863 30.12 5.44 -30.67
CA GLY A 863 30.95 5.52 -29.48
C GLY A 863 31.59 6.89 -29.20
N THR A 864 31.46 7.84 -30.11
CA THR A 864 32.03 9.18 -29.96
C THR A 864 30.93 10.24 -29.83
N HIS A 865 31.23 11.36 -29.14
CA HIS A 865 30.36 12.54 -29.03
C HIS A 865 28.89 12.23 -28.73
N GLN A 866 28.65 11.39 -27.72
CA GLN A 866 27.30 10.99 -27.30
C GLN A 866 26.75 11.96 -26.26
N TYR A 867 25.50 12.36 -26.43
CA TYR A 867 24.81 13.24 -25.49
C TYR A 867 24.50 12.57 -24.15
N ALA A 868 24.23 11.26 -24.16
CA ALA A 868 23.85 10.52 -22.95
C ALA A 868 24.48 9.12 -22.92
N THR A 869 24.73 8.62 -21.70
CA THR A 869 25.24 7.27 -21.47
C THR A 869 24.12 6.23 -21.34
N ASP A 870 22.91 6.62 -20.94
CA ASP A 870 21.77 5.70 -20.81
C ASP A 870 21.27 5.23 -22.18
N VAL A 871 21.27 3.93 -22.44
CA VAL A 871 20.79 3.32 -23.69
C VAL A 871 19.34 3.66 -24.02
N ASN A 872 18.49 3.90 -23.00
CA ASN A 872 17.08 4.24 -23.20
C ASN A 872 16.84 5.75 -23.40
N TRP A 873 17.87 6.59 -23.29
CA TRP A 873 17.70 8.04 -23.20
C TRP A 873 16.86 8.63 -24.33
N ALA A 874 17.17 8.30 -25.59
CA ALA A 874 16.47 8.85 -26.75
C ALA A 874 15.00 8.45 -26.79
N VAL A 875 14.69 7.17 -26.51
CA VAL A 875 13.33 6.64 -26.47
C VAL A 875 12.54 7.26 -25.31
N ALA A 876 13.16 7.38 -24.13
CA ALA A 876 12.51 7.95 -22.95
C ALA A 876 12.05 9.41 -23.14
N GLN A 877 12.69 10.16 -24.05
CA GLN A 877 12.28 11.53 -24.36
C GLN A 877 11.10 11.63 -25.34
N THR A 878 10.80 10.57 -26.10
CA THR A 878 9.86 10.64 -27.23
C THR A 878 8.42 10.99 -26.83
N SER A 879 7.97 10.51 -25.67
CA SER A 879 6.63 10.84 -25.16
C SER A 879 6.50 12.33 -24.81
N ASN A 880 7.54 12.90 -24.20
CA ASN A 880 7.58 14.34 -23.90
C ASN A 880 7.71 15.15 -25.19
N MET A 881 8.57 14.73 -26.13
CA MET A 881 8.68 15.37 -27.45
C MET A 881 7.35 15.37 -28.18
N LYS A 882 6.68 14.22 -28.28
CA LYS A 882 5.36 14.14 -28.93
C LYS A 882 4.38 15.09 -28.26
N LYS A 883 4.28 15.05 -26.92
CA LYS A 883 3.40 15.94 -26.16
C LYS A 883 3.70 17.42 -26.42
N MET A 884 4.96 17.79 -26.60
CA MET A 884 5.38 19.15 -26.90
C MET A 884 4.97 19.56 -28.32
N PHE A 885 5.30 18.73 -29.32
CA PHE A 885 4.94 18.95 -30.72
C PHE A 885 3.42 18.93 -30.97
N ASP A 886 2.66 18.17 -30.18
CA ASP A 886 1.19 18.16 -30.23
C ASP A 886 0.56 19.54 -29.90
N ASN A 887 1.29 20.46 -29.24
CA ASN A 887 0.82 21.83 -29.03
C ASN A 887 0.95 22.71 -30.28
N PHE A 888 1.57 22.20 -31.34
CA PHE A 888 1.80 22.90 -32.59
C PHE A 888 1.10 22.15 -33.72
N PRO A 889 -0.24 22.28 -33.86
CA PRO A 889 -1.01 21.51 -34.83
C PRO A 889 -0.65 21.79 -36.30
N GLY A 890 0.01 22.92 -36.59
CA GLY A 890 0.56 23.26 -37.90
C GLY A 890 2.01 22.80 -38.15
N ALA A 891 2.63 22.10 -37.20
CA ALA A 891 4.03 21.69 -37.31
C ALA A 891 4.22 20.57 -38.35
N ASN A 892 5.05 20.82 -39.36
CA ASN A 892 5.56 19.82 -40.27
C ASN A 892 6.55 18.91 -39.54
N LEU A 893 6.26 17.61 -39.50
CA LEU A 893 7.14 16.60 -38.94
C LEU A 893 7.87 15.87 -40.07
N SER A 894 9.19 15.95 -40.08
CA SER A 894 10.08 15.20 -40.96
C SER A 894 10.94 14.28 -40.12
N TYR A 895 11.13 13.03 -40.54
CA TYR A 895 11.93 12.05 -39.81
C TYR A 895 13.17 11.65 -40.62
N ASP A 896 14.27 11.40 -39.92
CA ASP A 896 15.52 10.91 -40.49
C ASP A 896 15.90 9.60 -39.80
N ILE A 897 15.50 8.49 -40.42
CA ILE A 897 15.58 7.15 -39.83
C ILE A 897 16.93 6.52 -40.24
N PRO A 898 17.81 6.18 -39.28
CA PRO A 898 19.04 5.44 -39.55
C PRO A 898 18.74 4.06 -40.14
N LYS A 899 19.56 3.62 -41.09
CA LYS A 899 19.52 2.28 -41.66
C LYS A 899 20.92 1.71 -41.75
N PHE A 900 21.12 0.56 -41.13
CA PHE A 900 22.38 -0.19 -41.17
C PHE A 900 22.33 -1.22 -42.30
N LYS A 901 23.51 -1.63 -42.80
CA LYS A 901 23.63 -2.59 -43.91
C LYS A 901 23.20 -4.01 -43.53
#